data_AF-A0A962FVU2-F1
#
_entry.id   AF-A0A962FVU2-F1
#
_cell.length_a   1.000
_cell.length_b   1.000
_cell.length_c   1.000
_cell.angle_alpha   90.00
_cell.angle_beta   90.00
_cell.angle_gamma   90.00
#
_symmetry.space_group_name_H-M   'P 1'
#
loop_
_entity.id
_entity.type
_entity.pdbx_description
1 polymer ?
#
loop_
_entity_poly.entity_id
_entity_poly.type
_entity_poly.pdbx_seq_one_letter_code
_entity_poly.pdbx_strand_id
1 'polypeptide(L)'
;MLALLSTAPTVHAEGTRTLHPAAGDGSTGNRGVMDLQGTLGAGGVVRSRQFTYVYAEAGEAILLGSSNRNNGGDIFVYNPQSFGARGNETIPATADFVCSSQAGRGTIADRTEELAGPNSADLSQTVPNGFDPCHYTAPITGIYGVIFTDATSGGQNNTADIADPRVLGGNRVSAWDVTVRSDASSLADLNGRVFTYAWTVYLNANSRYLRNALHIVSSDGFRYKQTFRSLDPNRAQFYANSQGFIDDGRPLYRDIRGNNANLSNGGPSFTAGITAQAPEYPIFFSEVDPAGPNAAEVNRVLTALAIPLTPSQPILTNPSFVGNISGNQSTVSAGGVFTFDTQNTLTYEIVISQDGVDFDPANVNNRVLTGTALTGSHSVLWDGLDNNGIAFPAGNYPFRIFGRNGEIHFPMLDVEGNANGGPTLEKLNGFQPADRFTVYFDDRGYRAANGSLIGQLNGHLCGAASPIAQPTPSFSLVGVDSSAGAPNYYRRWSGTSDSNVDCDNDANEFFGTAKGLDLWALERSPVEELPIEIVDPSSGVDVGTQVSVTASVVAGGTTYGSFSFSNAGDAAATGVSYSAVIGNPLAPATCPASVNFTSLPTGVSAVYNGAPNCDVTFTGMPASLNVGETLVFNFNYVVAPSNPGPIPVNTTISAGNENNDVAPNTAHDETVVAKPVISVAKSANPAEGTAVNVGDLIEYTIAVNISNAPTTAILNLDDTLSAGLTFGSVTSAHPSFDCSAAPDCSLPAGTAVGTYTVVYTATVTGTASSVSNVIVPTGGGDEDGPACNPAAGGCSTQHPVNLPNLSIGKTGPATAQVGVPYNYTLTIANNGAADASADALITDTIPAGLTIGTLPAGCVLNPPASQTVECTVLAADLEIGDPVVSIVIPVTPTVALSGSTVSNTASATGGGDPDCAAVGDCESPTVDTNIPAPTVTIVKSANPASGTSVTAGQPIT
;
A
#
# COMPACT_ATOMS: atom_id res chain seq x y z
N MET A 1 -36.65 -3.13 -29.51
CA MET A 1 -36.08 -2.07 -28.67
C MET A 1 -36.84 -2.12 -27.35
N LEU A 2 -36.38 -2.98 -26.43
CA LEU A 2 -37.01 -3.21 -25.12
C LEU A 2 -36.08 -2.51 -24.11
N ALA A 3 -36.51 -1.36 -23.59
CA ALA A 3 -35.75 -0.63 -22.58
C ALA A 3 -35.81 -1.42 -21.27
N LEU A 4 -34.68 -2.02 -20.88
CA LEU A 4 -34.50 -2.47 -19.50
C LEU A 4 -34.45 -1.22 -18.62
N LEU A 5 -35.44 -1.08 -17.74
CA LEU A 5 -35.31 -0.21 -16.57
C LEU A 5 -34.21 -0.80 -15.69
N SER A 6 -33.02 -0.21 -15.73
CA SER A 6 -32.03 -0.38 -14.66
C SER A 6 -32.60 0.28 -13.41
N THR A 7 -33.03 -0.52 -12.45
CA THR A 7 -33.28 -0.06 -11.08
C THR A 7 -31.98 0.56 -10.56
N ALA A 8 -32.05 1.81 -10.08
CA ALA A 8 -30.92 2.45 -9.43
C ALA A 8 -30.41 1.55 -8.28
N PRO A 9 -29.09 1.37 -8.12
CA PRO A 9 -28.56 0.64 -6.98
C PRO A 9 -29.00 1.35 -5.69
N THR A 10 -29.55 0.58 -4.75
CA THR A 10 -29.83 1.05 -3.40
C THR A 10 -28.52 1.50 -2.77
N VAL A 11 -28.45 2.77 -2.37
CA VAL A 11 -27.32 3.33 -1.63
C VAL A 11 -27.32 2.69 -0.25
N HIS A 12 -26.28 1.91 0.08
CA HIS A 12 -26.19 1.14 1.31
C HIS A 12 -25.15 1.76 2.25
N ALA A 13 -25.52 2.43 3.36
CA ALA A 13 -24.52 2.66 4.43
C ALA A 13 -24.16 1.41 5.20
N GLU A 14 -23.19 1.58 6.09
CA GLU A 14 -22.37 0.52 6.66
C GLU A 14 -22.84 0.17 8.07
N GLY A 15 -23.28 -1.07 8.23
CA GLY A 15 -23.87 -1.54 9.48
C GLY A 15 -24.72 -2.77 9.29
N THR A 16 -25.63 -3.01 10.22
CA THR A 16 -26.52 -4.17 10.15
C THR A 16 -27.49 -4.10 8.98
N ARG A 17 -27.73 -2.92 8.40
CA ARG A 17 -28.51 -2.76 7.16
C ARG A 17 -27.81 -3.28 5.90
N THR A 18 -26.48 -3.29 5.87
CA THR A 18 -25.68 -3.91 4.79
C THR A 18 -25.58 -5.41 4.97
N LEU A 19 -25.35 -5.85 6.21
CA LEU A 19 -25.30 -7.27 6.58
C LEU A 19 -26.66 -7.94 6.36
N HIS A 20 -27.74 -7.23 6.67
CA HIS A 20 -29.12 -7.69 6.52
C HIS A 20 -29.90 -6.70 5.65
N PRO A 21 -29.78 -6.78 4.32
CA PRO A 21 -30.53 -5.92 3.41
C PRO A 21 -32.02 -6.28 3.35
N ALA A 22 -32.82 -5.45 2.69
CA ALA A 22 -34.25 -5.71 2.48
C ALA A 22 -34.52 -6.85 1.47
N ALA A 23 -33.57 -7.14 0.59
CA ALA A 23 -33.67 -8.17 -0.45
C ALA A 23 -32.31 -8.87 -0.66
N GLY A 24 -32.34 -10.05 -1.28
CA GLY A 24 -31.16 -10.90 -1.50
C GLY A 24 -30.95 -11.92 -0.38
N ASP A 25 -29.87 -12.68 -0.44
CA ASP A 25 -29.63 -13.80 0.50
C ASP A 25 -29.61 -13.36 1.96
N GLY A 26 -29.00 -12.20 2.24
CA GLY A 26 -28.89 -11.62 3.58
C GLY A 26 -30.22 -11.20 4.22
N SER A 27 -31.35 -11.21 3.48
CA SER A 27 -32.68 -10.91 4.02
C SER A 27 -33.43 -12.15 4.55
N THR A 28 -32.91 -13.36 4.31
CA THR A 28 -33.62 -14.63 4.57
C THR A 28 -32.99 -15.51 5.65
N GLY A 29 -31.87 -15.08 6.23
CA GLY A 29 -31.18 -15.78 7.31
C GLY A 29 -31.52 -15.24 8.71
N ASN A 30 -30.57 -15.40 9.62
CA ASN A 30 -30.57 -14.81 10.95
C ASN A 30 -29.59 -13.64 11.03
N ARG A 31 -29.82 -12.80 12.02
CA ARG A 31 -28.99 -11.64 12.32
C ARG A 31 -27.65 -12.06 12.91
N GLY A 32 -26.56 -11.56 12.34
CA GLY A 32 -25.23 -11.61 12.96
C GLY A 32 -25.16 -10.61 14.10
N VAL A 33 -25.71 -10.98 15.26
CA VAL A 33 -25.75 -10.12 16.46
C VAL A 33 -24.32 -9.88 16.94
N MET A 34 -23.92 -8.62 17.07
CA MET A 34 -22.59 -8.21 17.49
C MET A 34 -22.31 -8.71 18.92
N ASP A 35 -21.21 -9.44 19.09
CA ASP A 35 -20.71 -9.88 20.40
C ASP A 35 -19.75 -8.84 20.99
N LEU A 36 -19.86 -8.59 22.30
CA LEU A 36 -19.06 -7.62 23.07
C LEU A 36 -18.45 -8.21 24.35
N GLN A 37 -18.56 -9.52 24.61
CA GLN A 37 -18.12 -10.13 25.88
C GLN A 37 -16.63 -9.90 26.20
N GLY A 38 -15.78 -9.75 25.19
CA GLY A 38 -14.36 -9.40 25.36
C GLY A 38 -13.45 -10.53 25.86
N THR A 39 -13.97 -11.75 25.97
CA THR A 39 -13.18 -12.96 26.25
C THR A 39 -12.24 -13.23 25.08
N LEU A 40 -10.97 -13.50 25.38
CA LEU A 40 -9.98 -13.86 24.37
C LEU A 40 -10.14 -15.35 24.01
N GLY A 41 -10.43 -15.62 22.74
CA GLY A 41 -10.52 -16.97 22.17
C GLY A 41 -9.42 -17.24 21.15
N ALA A 42 -9.59 -18.26 20.31
CA ALA A 42 -8.79 -18.46 19.09
C ALA A 42 -7.28 -18.68 19.32
N GLY A 43 -6.87 -19.44 20.33
CA GLY A 43 -5.43 -19.54 20.62
C GLY A 43 -4.79 -18.25 21.16
N GLY A 44 -5.59 -17.23 21.49
CA GLY A 44 -5.12 -15.97 22.07
C GLY A 44 -5.07 -14.77 21.12
N VAL A 45 -5.64 -14.85 19.91
CA VAL A 45 -5.46 -13.81 18.88
C VAL A 45 -6.70 -12.98 18.57
N VAL A 46 -7.91 -13.47 18.88
CA VAL A 46 -9.17 -12.74 18.66
C VAL A 46 -9.99 -12.66 19.94
N ARG A 47 -10.42 -11.46 20.32
CA ARG A 47 -11.44 -11.27 21.35
C ARG A 47 -12.82 -11.38 20.76
N SER A 48 -13.72 -11.95 21.55
CA SER A 48 -15.17 -11.91 21.34
C SER A 48 -15.77 -10.52 21.62
N ARG A 49 -15.22 -9.50 20.96
CA ARG A 49 -15.67 -8.12 21.01
C ARG A 49 -15.37 -7.48 19.67
N GLN A 50 -16.41 -7.15 18.92
CA GLN A 50 -16.24 -6.44 17.67
C GLN A 50 -15.69 -5.03 17.92
N PHE A 51 -14.60 -4.69 17.24
CA PHE A 51 -14.05 -3.34 17.17
C PHE A 51 -14.18 -2.84 15.73
N THR A 52 -14.80 -1.67 15.54
CA THR A 52 -15.06 -1.11 14.21
C THR A 52 -14.09 0.03 13.94
N TYR A 53 -13.49 0.03 12.76
CA TYR A 53 -12.62 1.09 12.26
C TYR A 53 -13.37 1.93 11.24
N VAL A 54 -13.10 3.23 11.23
CA VAL A 54 -13.74 4.20 10.32
C VAL A 54 -12.68 5.13 9.77
N TYR A 55 -12.46 5.14 8.47
CA TYR A 55 -11.69 6.23 7.87
C TYR A 55 -12.59 7.44 7.65
N ALA A 56 -12.14 8.62 8.11
CA ALA A 56 -12.80 9.89 7.83
C ALA A 56 -11.76 10.99 7.60
N GLU A 57 -12.08 11.93 6.71
CA GLU A 57 -11.30 13.14 6.45
C GLU A 57 -11.72 14.27 7.38
N ALA A 58 -10.80 15.19 7.68
CA ALA A 58 -11.10 16.33 8.54
C ALA A 58 -12.34 17.11 8.03
N GLY A 59 -13.32 17.32 8.90
CA GLY A 59 -14.58 17.99 8.58
C GLY A 59 -15.74 17.05 8.18
N GLU A 60 -15.46 15.79 7.83
CA GLU A 60 -16.52 14.81 7.57
C GLU A 60 -17.27 14.43 8.85
N ALA A 61 -18.53 14.02 8.71
CA ALA A 61 -19.37 13.58 9.81
C ALA A 61 -19.40 12.06 9.90
N ILE A 62 -19.08 11.52 11.08
CA ILE A 62 -19.29 10.11 11.46
C ILE A 62 -20.61 10.01 12.22
N LEU A 63 -21.61 9.39 11.60
CA LEU A 63 -22.97 9.20 12.10
C LEU A 63 -23.09 7.81 12.73
N LEU A 64 -23.75 7.72 13.88
CA LEU A 64 -23.75 6.53 14.72
C LEU A 64 -25.16 6.19 15.22
N GLY A 65 -25.50 4.90 15.17
CA GLY A 65 -26.78 4.39 15.66
C GLY A 65 -26.65 3.02 16.32
N SER A 66 -27.49 2.75 17.33
CA SER A 66 -27.62 1.42 17.94
C SER A 66 -29.01 1.20 18.52
N SER A 67 -29.50 -0.05 18.49
CA SER A 67 -30.75 -0.44 19.15
C SER A 67 -30.71 -0.28 20.67
N ASN A 68 -29.53 -0.28 21.30
CA ASN A 68 -29.40 -0.24 22.76
C ASN A 68 -29.45 1.18 23.36
N ARG A 69 -29.47 2.24 22.55
CA ARG A 69 -29.19 3.62 23.00
C ARG A 69 -30.15 4.18 24.05
N ASN A 70 -31.45 3.95 23.89
CA ASN A 70 -32.45 4.38 24.86
C ASN A 70 -32.51 3.53 26.13
N ASN A 71 -31.66 2.50 26.23
CA ASN A 71 -31.68 1.52 27.30
C ASN A 71 -30.33 1.43 28.05
N GLY A 72 -29.57 2.51 27.99
CA GLY A 72 -28.30 2.68 28.70
C GLY A 72 -27.09 2.06 27.99
N GLY A 73 -27.25 1.61 26.74
CA GLY A 73 -26.13 1.40 25.83
C GLY A 73 -25.63 2.72 25.23
N ASP A 74 -24.37 2.74 24.81
CA ASP A 74 -23.67 3.90 24.29
C ASP A 74 -22.74 3.52 23.14
N ILE A 75 -22.20 4.53 22.47
CA ILE A 75 -21.24 4.40 21.36
C ILE A 75 -20.09 5.36 21.64
N PHE A 76 -18.87 4.83 21.58
CA PHE A 76 -17.63 5.55 21.81
C PHE A 76 -16.84 5.67 20.53
N VAL A 77 -16.31 6.86 20.26
CA VAL A 77 -15.38 7.13 19.15
C VAL A 77 -14.04 7.57 19.72
N TYR A 78 -12.98 7.02 19.14
CA TYR A 78 -11.60 7.32 19.47
C TYR A 78 -10.91 7.91 18.23
N ASN A 79 -10.22 9.03 18.42
CA ASN A 79 -9.43 9.69 17.38
C ASN A 79 -8.32 8.77 16.85
N PRO A 80 -7.81 9.04 15.64
CA PRO A 80 -6.77 8.23 15.01
C PRO A 80 -5.56 8.02 15.91
N GLN A 81 -5.27 6.75 16.20
CA GLN A 81 -4.16 6.30 17.04
C GLN A 81 -3.90 4.81 16.81
N SER A 82 -2.83 4.28 17.40
CA SER A 82 -2.64 2.82 17.45
C SER A 82 -3.59 2.18 18.46
N PHE A 83 -4.33 1.17 18.01
CA PHE A 83 -5.20 0.34 18.87
C PHE A 83 -4.53 -1.00 19.25
N GLY A 84 -3.23 -1.14 19.05
CA GLY A 84 -2.50 -2.37 19.35
C GLY A 84 -2.74 -3.49 18.33
N ALA A 85 -2.75 -4.74 18.79
CA ALA A 85 -2.90 -5.90 17.91
C ALA A 85 -4.33 -6.02 17.36
N ARG A 86 -4.44 -6.17 16.04
CA ARG A 86 -5.70 -6.40 15.32
C ARG A 86 -6.41 -7.64 15.87
N GLY A 87 -7.71 -7.53 16.15
CA GLY A 87 -8.52 -8.58 16.78
C GLY A 87 -8.37 -8.67 18.31
N ASN A 88 -7.37 -8.00 18.90
CA ASN A 88 -7.17 -7.88 20.34
C ASN A 88 -6.88 -6.43 20.72
N GLU A 89 -7.73 -5.53 20.23
CA GLU A 89 -7.51 -4.09 20.34
C GLU A 89 -7.41 -3.64 21.80
N THR A 90 -6.46 -2.74 22.05
CA THR A 90 -6.34 -1.99 23.30
C THR A 90 -7.25 -0.79 23.23
N ILE A 91 -8.24 -0.75 24.14
CA ILE A 91 -9.22 0.32 24.17
C ILE A 91 -8.70 1.46 25.04
N PRO A 92 -8.58 2.70 24.52
CA PRO A 92 -8.21 3.84 25.34
C PRO A 92 -9.19 4.04 26.50
N ALA A 93 -8.68 4.48 27.64
CA ALA A 93 -9.51 4.67 28.85
C ALA A 93 -10.54 5.80 28.71
N THR A 94 -10.34 6.72 27.77
CA THR A 94 -11.21 7.86 27.53
C THR A 94 -11.50 7.96 26.04
N ALA A 95 -12.78 8.03 25.69
CA ALA A 95 -13.22 8.27 24.33
C ALA A 95 -13.19 9.77 24.02
N ASP A 96 -12.84 10.12 22.78
CA ASP A 96 -12.88 11.51 22.29
C ASP A 96 -14.33 11.98 22.06
N PHE A 97 -15.22 11.03 21.75
CA PHE A 97 -16.65 11.28 21.69
C PHE A 97 -17.45 10.14 22.29
N VAL A 98 -18.55 10.54 22.94
CA VAL A 98 -19.52 9.65 23.56
C VAL A 98 -20.92 10.03 23.08
N CYS A 99 -21.66 9.09 22.53
CA CYS A 99 -22.98 9.34 21.93
C CYS A 99 -24.02 9.80 22.95
N SER A 100 -23.94 9.40 24.24
CA SER A 100 -24.79 9.96 25.30
C SER A 100 -24.62 11.46 25.57
N SER A 101 -23.56 12.10 25.04
CA SER A 101 -23.44 13.58 25.06
C SER A 101 -24.50 14.28 24.19
N GLN A 102 -25.12 13.55 23.25
CA GLN A 102 -26.19 14.05 22.38
C GLN A 102 -27.53 13.39 22.75
N ALA A 103 -28.23 13.99 23.72
CA ALA A 103 -29.48 13.45 24.26
C ALA A 103 -30.56 13.23 23.19
N GLY A 104 -31.24 12.08 23.25
CA GLY A 104 -32.33 11.72 22.33
C GLY A 104 -31.88 11.20 20.95
N ARG A 105 -30.56 11.07 20.72
CA ARG A 105 -30.01 10.66 19.41
C ARG A 105 -29.36 9.27 19.46
N GLY A 106 -29.24 8.68 18.28
CA GLY A 106 -28.56 7.42 17.99
C GLY A 106 -29.42 6.16 18.16
N THR A 107 -30.71 6.25 18.49
CA THR A 107 -31.54 5.04 18.66
C THR A 107 -32.02 4.53 17.32
N ILE A 108 -31.80 3.24 17.07
CA ILE A 108 -32.45 2.50 15.98
C ILE A 108 -33.60 1.71 16.61
N ALA A 109 -34.83 2.22 16.47
CA ALA A 109 -35.99 1.70 17.20
C ALA A 109 -36.56 0.42 16.59
N ASP A 110 -36.53 0.30 15.26
CA ASP A 110 -37.10 -0.84 14.55
C ASP A 110 -36.42 -1.11 13.21
N ARG A 111 -36.89 -2.16 12.53
CA ARG A 111 -36.35 -2.62 11.24
C ARG A 111 -36.55 -1.61 10.12
N THR A 112 -37.56 -0.76 10.20
CA THR A 112 -37.82 0.30 9.21
C THR A 112 -36.73 1.36 9.30
N GLU A 113 -36.42 1.81 10.52
CA GLU A 113 -35.33 2.75 10.77
C GLU A 113 -33.96 2.16 10.43
N GLU A 114 -33.72 0.89 10.78
CA GLU A 114 -32.48 0.20 10.41
C GLU A 114 -32.27 0.21 8.89
N LEU A 115 -33.30 -0.14 8.10
CA LEU A 115 -33.21 -0.17 6.65
C LEU A 115 -33.08 1.23 6.04
N ALA A 116 -33.78 2.23 6.60
CA ALA A 116 -33.74 3.60 6.12
C ALA A 116 -32.38 4.27 6.38
N GLY A 117 -31.77 4.03 7.55
CA GLY A 117 -30.52 4.65 7.97
C GLY A 117 -30.70 6.03 8.60
N PRO A 118 -29.60 6.76 8.82
CA PRO A 118 -29.62 7.98 9.60
C PRO A 118 -30.08 9.22 8.81
N ASN A 119 -30.81 10.12 9.48
CA ASN A 119 -31.01 11.51 9.07
C ASN A 119 -29.66 12.26 8.96
N SER A 120 -29.65 13.49 8.44
CA SER A 120 -28.44 14.34 8.47
C SER A 120 -27.95 14.56 9.90
N ALA A 121 -26.64 14.77 10.08
CA ALA A 121 -26.04 14.94 11.40
C ALA A 121 -26.56 16.20 12.13
N ASP A 122 -26.90 17.26 11.40
CA ASP A 122 -27.50 18.50 11.93
C ASP A 122 -29.03 18.50 11.97
N LEU A 123 -29.67 17.40 11.51
CA LEU A 123 -31.13 17.23 11.39
C LEU A 123 -31.82 18.23 10.45
N SER A 124 -31.06 18.94 9.60
CA SER A 124 -31.62 19.86 8.60
C SER A 124 -32.31 19.14 7.43
N GLN A 125 -31.91 17.88 7.19
CA GLN A 125 -32.46 16.97 6.18
C GLN A 125 -32.81 15.62 6.81
N THR A 126 -33.94 15.03 6.41
CA THR A 126 -34.43 13.74 6.94
C THR A 126 -34.55 12.70 5.84
N VAL A 127 -34.12 11.47 6.14
CA VAL A 127 -34.43 10.28 5.34
C VAL A 127 -35.82 9.78 5.72
N PRO A 128 -36.70 9.41 4.78
CA PRO A 128 -37.99 8.82 5.11
C PRO A 128 -37.85 7.59 6.01
N ASN A 129 -38.49 7.63 7.19
CA ASN A 129 -38.37 6.63 8.25
C ASN A 129 -36.95 6.46 8.81
N GLY A 130 -36.06 7.43 8.61
CA GLY A 130 -34.72 7.41 9.18
C GLY A 130 -34.70 7.78 10.65
N PHE A 131 -33.64 7.36 11.35
CA PHE A 131 -33.41 7.69 12.75
C PHE A 131 -32.52 8.92 12.90
N ASP A 132 -32.62 9.61 14.05
CA ASP A 132 -31.73 10.72 14.38
C ASP A 132 -30.40 10.17 14.89
N PRO A 133 -29.27 10.30 14.15
CA PRO A 133 -28.01 9.67 14.54
C PRO A 133 -27.31 10.45 15.65
N CYS A 134 -26.46 9.83 16.45
CA CYS A 134 -25.37 10.61 17.06
C CYS A 134 -24.37 11.00 15.98
N HIS A 135 -23.65 12.11 16.13
CA HIS A 135 -22.62 12.48 15.18
C HIS A 135 -21.33 12.95 15.86
N TYR A 136 -20.22 12.66 15.21
CA TYR A 136 -18.90 13.19 15.53
C TYR A 136 -18.25 13.73 14.25
N THR A 137 -17.89 15.02 14.25
CA THR A 137 -17.16 15.62 13.13
C THR A 137 -15.68 15.31 13.29
N ALA A 138 -15.08 14.65 12.30
CA ALA A 138 -13.69 14.26 12.31
C ALA A 138 -12.78 15.50 12.44
N PRO A 139 -12.02 15.68 13.54
CA PRO A 139 -11.15 16.83 13.70
C PRO A 139 -9.88 16.75 12.82
N ILE A 140 -9.46 15.53 12.47
CA ILE A 140 -8.27 15.25 11.64
C ILE A 140 -8.57 14.12 10.66
N THR A 141 -7.85 14.04 9.55
CA THR A 141 -7.95 12.90 8.64
C THR A 141 -7.28 11.68 9.26
N GLY A 142 -7.95 10.53 9.24
CA GLY A 142 -7.35 9.27 9.69
C GLY A 142 -8.36 8.16 9.98
N ILE A 143 -7.88 7.10 10.62
CA ILE A 143 -8.68 5.91 10.96
C ILE A 143 -9.07 5.95 12.45
N TYR A 144 -10.36 6.16 12.70
CA TYR A 144 -11.00 6.21 14.01
C TYR A 144 -11.38 4.81 14.50
N GLY A 145 -11.42 4.65 15.82
CA GLY A 145 -11.96 3.46 16.48
C GLY A 145 -13.39 3.71 16.98
N VAL A 146 -14.30 2.75 16.79
CA VAL A 146 -15.69 2.81 17.25
C VAL A 146 -16.05 1.55 18.03
N ILE A 147 -16.64 1.74 19.21
CA ILE A 147 -17.10 0.66 20.09
C ILE A 147 -18.52 0.93 20.53
N PHE A 148 -19.32 -0.14 20.55
CA PHE A 148 -20.68 -0.16 21.07
C PHE A 148 -20.72 -0.82 22.45
N THR A 149 -21.66 -0.41 23.30
CA THR A 149 -21.89 -1.06 24.60
C THR A 149 -23.25 -1.73 24.67
N ASP A 150 -23.42 -2.63 25.63
CA ASP A 150 -24.67 -3.33 25.85
C ASP A 150 -25.72 -2.46 26.55
N ALA A 151 -26.98 -2.88 26.47
CA ALA A 151 -28.06 -2.23 27.20
C ALA A 151 -27.99 -2.58 28.70
N THR A 152 -28.13 -1.58 29.57
CA THR A 152 -28.20 -1.76 31.03
C THR A 152 -29.63 -1.99 31.53
N SER A 153 -30.64 -1.80 30.67
CA SER A 153 -32.06 -2.02 30.96
C SER A 153 -32.79 -2.55 29.72
N GLY A 154 -34.02 -3.06 29.88
CA GLY A 154 -34.85 -3.49 28.74
C GLY A 154 -34.34 -4.71 27.95
N GLY A 155 -33.23 -5.34 28.37
CA GLY A 155 -32.58 -6.45 27.66
C GLY A 155 -33.51 -7.62 27.37
N GLN A 156 -33.83 -7.79 26.09
CA GLN A 156 -34.69 -8.83 25.57
C GLN A 156 -33.89 -10.09 25.27
N ASN A 157 -34.60 -11.21 25.14
CA ASN A 157 -33.98 -12.46 24.71
C ASN A 157 -33.50 -12.34 23.26
N ASN A 158 -32.27 -12.78 23.01
CA ASN A 158 -31.72 -12.81 21.67
C ASN A 158 -32.41 -13.90 20.82
N THR A 159 -33.19 -13.49 19.83
CA THR A 159 -33.82 -14.40 18.84
C THR A 159 -33.07 -14.48 17.51
N ALA A 160 -32.06 -13.62 17.32
CA ALA A 160 -31.37 -13.40 16.04
C ALA A 160 -32.32 -13.20 14.84
N ASP A 161 -33.52 -12.68 15.10
CA ASP A 161 -34.49 -12.37 14.04
C ASP A 161 -34.04 -11.10 13.30
N ILE A 162 -34.05 -11.15 11.98
CA ILE A 162 -33.72 -9.98 11.15
C ILE A 162 -34.85 -8.94 11.25
N ALA A 163 -36.11 -9.37 11.35
CA ALA A 163 -37.27 -8.49 11.34
C ALA A 163 -37.41 -7.62 12.61
N ASP A 164 -36.68 -7.95 13.68
CA ASP A 164 -36.82 -7.33 14.99
C ASP A 164 -35.44 -6.97 15.60
N PRO A 165 -34.97 -5.71 15.45
CA PRO A 165 -33.73 -5.23 16.05
C PRO A 165 -33.89 -4.96 17.55
N ARG A 166 -33.95 -6.04 18.33
CA ARG A 166 -34.18 -6.04 19.78
C ARG A 166 -33.16 -5.24 20.59
N VAL A 167 -33.60 -4.69 21.72
CA VAL A 167 -32.69 -4.17 22.75
C VAL A 167 -32.06 -5.36 23.48
N LEU A 168 -30.74 -5.51 23.41
CA LEU A 168 -30.04 -6.67 23.99
C LEU A 168 -29.11 -6.24 25.13
N GLY A 169 -29.23 -6.91 26.28
CA GLY A 169 -28.28 -6.82 27.39
C GLY A 169 -27.26 -7.96 27.39
N GLY A 170 -26.27 -7.90 28.28
CA GLY A 170 -25.27 -8.95 28.45
C GLY A 170 -24.28 -8.97 27.29
N ASN A 171 -23.65 -7.83 27.04
CA ASN A 171 -22.56 -7.65 26.06
C ASN A 171 -22.95 -7.96 24.60
N ARG A 172 -24.09 -7.44 24.11
CA ARG A 172 -24.56 -7.67 22.73
C ARG A 172 -25.28 -6.47 22.14
N VAL A 173 -25.25 -6.33 20.81
CA VAL A 173 -25.99 -5.32 20.04
C VAL A 173 -26.63 -5.99 18.82
N SER A 174 -27.94 -5.86 18.64
CA SER A 174 -28.62 -6.43 17.48
C SER A 174 -28.51 -5.55 16.24
N ALA A 175 -28.77 -4.24 16.37
CA ALA A 175 -28.68 -3.29 15.26
C ALA A 175 -27.70 -2.18 15.60
N TRP A 176 -26.85 -1.87 14.63
CA TRP A 176 -25.85 -0.82 14.71
C TRP A 176 -25.61 -0.22 13.33
N ASP A 177 -25.27 1.05 13.31
CA ASP A 177 -24.98 1.81 12.09
C ASP A 177 -23.78 2.73 12.34
N VAL A 178 -22.85 2.74 11.39
CA VAL A 178 -21.74 3.68 11.32
C VAL A 178 -21.67 4.20 9.89
N THR A 179 -21.97 5.47 9.70
CA THR A 179 -22.06 6.09 8.37
C THR A 179 -21.14 7.29 8.28
N VAL A 180 -20.37 7.42 7.20
CA VAL A 180 -19.54 8.62 6.94
C VAL A 180 -20.21 9.48 5.87
N ARG A 181 -20.24 10.81 6.08
CA ARG A 181 -20.76 11.79 5.11
C ARG A 181 -19.86 13.00 5.01
N SER A 182 -19.89 13.66 3.86
CA SER A 182 -19.06 14.84 3.52
C SER A 182 -19.15 15.98 4.54
N ASP A 183 -20.32 16.17 5.14
CA ASP A 183 -20.61 17.27 6.06
C ASP A 183 -21.88 16.96 6.88
N ALA A 184 -22.21 17.85 7.81
CA ALA A 184 -23.29 17.64 8.75
C ALA A 184 -24.70 17.64 8.13
N SER A 185 -24.90 18.27 6.97
CA SER A 185 -26.20 18.40 6.30
C SER A 185 -26.47 17.30 5.28
N SER A 186 -25.41 16.61 4.85
CA SER A 186 -25.46 15.61 3.77
C SER A 186 -26.34 14.41 4.12
N LEU A 187 -26.99 13.87 3.08
CA LEU A 187 -27.69 12.58 3.08
C LEU A 187 -26.97 11.52 2.22
N ALA A 188 -25.85 11.88 1.59
CA ALA A 188 -25.10 10.98 0.73
C ALA A 188 -24.05 10.22 1.54
N ASP A 189 -24.22 8.90 1.62
CA ASP A 189 -23.33 8.03 2.35
C ASP A 189 -22.05 7.74 1.55
N LEU A 190 -20.90 7.87 2.20
CA LEU A 190 -19.58 7.54 1.65
C LEU A 190 -19.23 6.10 2.04
N ASN A 191 -19.76 5.13 1.29
CA ASN A 191 -19.64 3.71 1.64
C ASN A 191 -18.26 3.14 1.27
N GLY A 192 -17.79 2.14 2.01
CA GLY A 192 -16.43 1.60 1.88
C GLY A 192 -15.43 2.22 2.85
N ARG A 193 -15.90 2.93 3.88
CA ARG A 193 -15.10 3.64 4.90
C ARG A 193 -15.02 2.88 6.23
N VAL A 194 -15.93 1.93 6.45
CA VAL A 194 -16.09 1.17 7.69
C VAL A 194 -15.65 -0.28 7.51
N PHE A 195 -14.77 -0.74 8.39
CA PHE A 195 -14.22 -2.09 8.37
C PHE A 195 -13.91 -2.60 9.78
N THR A 196 -13.62 -3.89 9.91
CA THR A 196 -13.11 -4.53 11.13
C THR A 196 -12.01 -5.52 10.77
N TYR A 197 -11.20 -5.95 11.73
CA TYR A 197 -10.26 -7.08 11.50
C TYR A 197 -10.82 -8.42 11.99
N ALA A 198 -11.86 -8.40 12.82
CA ALA A 198 -12.52 -9.60 13.30
C ALA A 198 -14.02 -9.34 13.45
N TRP A 199 -14.83 -10.10 12.69
CA TRP A 199 -16.28 -10.07 12.84
C TRP A 199 -16.71 -11.14 13.83
N THR A 200 -17.28 -10.72 14.96
CA THR A 200 -17.62 -11.60 16.07
C THR A 200 -19.11 -11.57 16.35
N VAL A 201 -19.75 -12.74 16.34
CA VAL A 201 -21.21 -12.85 16.42
C VAL A 201 -21.65 -13.79 17.52
N TYR A 202 -22.82 -13.51 18.09
CA TYR A 202 -23.45 -14.40 19.06
C TYR A 202 -24.95 -14.56 18.80
N LEU A 203 -25.34 -15.70 18.22
CA LEU A 203 -26.71 -16.00 17.84
C LEU A 203 -27.49 -16.67 18.97
N ASN A 204 -26.86 -17.06 20.08
CA ASN A 204 -27.48 -17.57 21.33
C ASN A 204 -28.16 -18.95 21.23
N ALA A 205 -28.18 -19.58 20.06
CA ALA A 205 -28.62 -20.95 19.84
C ALA A 205 -28.16 -21.42 18.45
N ASN A 206 -28.07 -22.75 18.29
CA ASN A 206 -27.92 -23.41 16.99
C ASN A 206 -29.23 -23.40 16.19
N SER A 207 -29.19 -23.89 14.96
CA SER A 207 -30.25 -23.78 13.95
C SER A 207 -30.62 -22.33 13.62
N ARG A 208 -29.63 -21.43 13.66
CA ARG A 208 -29.75 -20.02 13.29
C ARG A 208 -28.67 -19.69 12.26
N TYR A 209 -29.10 -19.36 11.05
CA TYR A 209 -28.26 -19.46 9.87
C TYR A 209 -27.81 -18.09 9.35
N LEU A 210 -26.50 -17.88 9.25
CA LEU A 210 -25.93 -16.71 8.58
C LEU A 210 -26.05 -16.84 7.05
N ARG A 211 -26.52 -15.77 6.41
CA ARG A 211 -26.72 -15.66 4.95
C ARG A 211 -26.23 -14.32 4.36
N ASN A 212 -25.42 -13.57 5.11
CA ASN A 212 -24.84 -12.29 4.69
C ASN A 212 -23.53 -12.49 3.93
N ALA A 213 -23.01 -11.38 3.39
CA ALA A 213 -21.67 -11.32 2.82
C ALA A 213 -20.73 -10.50 3.73
N LEU A 214 -19.44 -10.79 3.62
CA LEU A 214 -18.33 -10.00 4.11
C LEU A 214 -17.36 -9.74 2.97
N HIS A 215 -16.64 -8.61 3.05
CA HIS A 215 -15.73 -8.17 1.99
C HIS A 215 -14.34 -7.98 2.53
N ILE A 216 -13.37 -8.74 2.03
CA ILE A 216 -12.04 -8.81 2.63
C ILE A 216 -11.01 -8.31 1.62
N VAL A 217 -10.02 -7.53 2.07
CA VAL A 217 -8.90 -7.09 1.23
C VAL A 217 -7.59 -7.55 1.85
N SER A 218 -6.80 -8.34 1.14
CA SER A 218 -5.47 -8.78 1.58
C SER A 218 -4.46 -7.63 1.57
N SER A 219 -3.35 -7.79 2.29
CA SER A 219 -2.30 -6.76 2.38
C SER A 219 -1.63 -6.43 1.04
N ASP A 220 -1.67 -7.35 0.08
CA ASP A 220 -1.14 -7.18 -1.27
C ASP A 220 -2.20 -6.74 -2.29
N GLY A 221 -3.43 -6.45 -1.86
CA GLY A 221 -4.45 -5.77 -2.66
C GLY A 221 -5.47 -6.68 -3.37
N PHE A 222 -5.44 -8.00 -3.14
CA PHE A 222 -6.51 -8.89 -3.60
C PHE A 222 -7.77 -8.69 -2.77
N ARG A 223 -8.92 -8.71 -3.42
CA ARG A 223 -10.23 -8.37 -2.86
C ARG A 223 -11.17 -9.55 -3.02
N TYR A 224 -11.88 -9.86 -1.95
CA TYR A 224 -12.73 -11.04 -1.87
C TYR A 224 -14.11 -10.68 -1.31
N LYS A 225 -15.14 -11.39 -1.79
CA LYS A 225 -16.47 -11.42 -1.22
C LYS A 225 -16.75 -12.83 -0.70
N GLN A 226 -16.94 -12.96 0.61
CA GLN A 226 -17.31 -14.21 1.27
C GLN A 226 -18.81 -14.17 1.58
N THR A 227 -19.60 -15.03 0.94
CA THR A 227 -21.06 -15.12 1.16
C THR A 227 -21.40 -16.38 1.94
N PHE A 228 -21.96 -16.23 3.14
CA PHE A 228 -22.40 -17.34 3.96
C PHE A 228 -23.67 -17.99 3.39
N ARG A 229 -23.73 -19.32 3.41
CA ARG A 229 -24.78 -20.11 2.77
C ARG A 229 -25.58 -20.97 3.74
N SER A 230 -25.92 -20.44 4.92
CA SER A 230 -26.49 -21.16 6.08
C SER A 230 -25.44 -21.79 6.99
N LEU A 231 -24.40 -21.02 7.24
CA LEU A 231 -23.48 -21.30 8.32
C LEU A 231 -24.25 -21.15 9.65
N ASP A 232 -24.13 -22.11 10.56
CA ASP A 232 -24.89 -22.19 11.82
C ASP A 232 -23.95 -22.09 13.02
N PRO A 233 -23.44 -20.88 13.34
CA PRO A 233 -22.69 -20.67 14.56
C PRO A 233 -23.63 -20.39 15.74
N ASN A 234 -23.31 -20.92 16.92
CA ASN A 234 -23.89 -20.37 18.15
C ASN A 234 -23.19 -19.06 18.49
N ARG A 235 -21.86 -19.12 18.62
CA ARG A 235 -20.99 -17.98 18.87
C ARG A 235 -19.69 -18.18 18.10
N ALA A 236 -19.41 -17.32 17.14
CA ALA A 236 -18.28 -17.50 16.25
C ALA A 236 -17.46 -16.23 16.07
N GLN A 237 -16.20 -16.41 15.66
CA GLN A 237 -15.36 -15.35 15.15
C GLN A 237 -14.90 -15.67 13.74
N PHE A 238 -14.91 -14.65 12.89
CA PHE A 238 -14.46 -14.68 11.51
C PHE A 238 -13.38 -13.63 11.32
N TYR A 239 -12.25 -14.02 10.77
CA TYR A 239 -11.16 -13.11 10.44
C TYR A 239 -10.37 -13.63 9.23
N ALA A 240 -9.41 -12.84 8.76
CA ALA A 240 -8.56 -13.24 7.65
C ALA A 240 -7.10 -12.80 7.87
N ASN A 241 -6.18 -13.61 7.36
CA ASN A 241 -4.74 -13.43 7.47
C ASN A 241 -3.99 -14.19 6.36
N SER A 242 -2.66 -14.14 6.38
CA SER A 242 -1.80 -14.74 5.35
C SER A 242 -1.51 -16.24 5.49
N GLN A 243 -1.72 -16.86 6.66
CA GLN A 243 -1.22 -18.21 6.99
C GLN A 243 -2.24 -19.13 7.66
N GLY A 244 -3.39 -18.59 8.08
CA GLY A 244 -4.42 -19.31 8.82
C GLY A 244 -3.94 -19.72 10.20
N PHE A 245 -3.63 -21.01 10.34
CA PHE A 245 -3.01 -21.60 11.52
C PHE A 245 -1.54 -21.93 11.23
N ILE A 246 -0.70 -21.90 12.26
CA ILE A 246 0.76 -21.98 12.13
C ILE A 246 1.29 -23.22 12.85
N ASP A 247 2.13 -24.00 12.18
CA ASP A 247 2.92 -25.09 12.75
C ASP A 247 4.40 -24.87 12.43
N ASP A 248 5.24 -24.75 13.47
CA ASP A 248 6.68 -24.44 13.38
C ASP A 248 7.01 -23.23 12.46
N GLY A 249 6.20 -22.17 12.58
CA GLY A 249 6.37 -20.92 11.82
C GLY A 249 5.88 -20.97 10.37
N ARG A 250 5.21 -22.03 9.94
CA ARG A 250 4.67 -22.20 8.58
C ARG A 250 3.14 -22.32 8.58
N PRO A 251 2.46 -21.89 7.50
CA PRO A 251 1.03 -22.16 7.34
C PRO A 251 0.73 -23.65 7.44
N LEU A 252 -0.31 -24.00 8.19
CA LEU A 252 -0.70 -25.38 8.47
C LEU A 252 -1.53 -25.99 7.32
N TYR A 253 -2.37 -25.18 6.64
CA TYR A 253 -3.33 -25.65 5.63
C TYR A 253 -4.28 -26.75 6.12
N ARG A 254 -4.65 -26.69 7.40
CA ARG A 254 -5.55 -27.65 8.06
C ARG A 254 -6.36 -26.96 9.14
N ASP A 255 -7.46 -27.60 9.51
CA ASP A 255 -8.21 -27.23 10.71
C ASP A 255 -7.43 -27.54 12.00
N ILE A 256 -7.78 -26.84 13.08
CA ILE A 256 -7.23 -27.06 14.41
C ILE A 256 -8.28 -27.52 15.41
N ARG A 257 -7.82 -28.29 16.41
CA ARG A 257 -8.64 -28.78 17.52
C ARG A 257 -8.35 -28.00 18.79
N GLY A 258 -9.38 -27.34 19.31
CA GLY A 258 -9.39 -26.73 20.63
C GLY A 258 -9.73 -27.74 21.72
N ASN A 259 -10.24 -27.24 22.84
CA ASN A 259 -10.75 -28.05 23.95
C ASN A 259 -12.15 -27.58 24.42
N ASN A 260 -12.64 -26.46 23.90
CA ASN A 260 -13.94 -25.87 24.20
C ASN A 260 -14.34 -24.82 23.15
N ALA A 261 -15.52 -24.23 23.33
CA ALA A 261 -16.12 -23.17 22.52
C ALA A 261 -15.21 -21.96 22.23
N ASN A 262 -14.28 -21.63 23.13
CA ASN A 262 -13.39 -20.48 22.96
C ASN A 262 -12.09 -20.85 22.24
N LEU A 263 -11.89 -22.12 21.86
CA LEU A 263 -10.63 -22.62 21.30
C LEU A 263 -9.43 -22.24 22.18
N SER A 264 -9.56 -22.46 23.50
CA SER A 264 -8.52 -22.03 24.46
C SER A 264 -7.21 -22.83 24.32
N ASN A 265 -6.09 -22.26 24.79
CA ASN A 265 -4.70 -22.73 24.63
C ASN A 265 -4.35 -24.10 25.26
N GLY A 266 -5.33 -24.97 25.53
CA GLY A 266 -5.13 -26.32 26.08
C GLY A 266 -5.65 -27.45 25.18
N GLY A 267 -6.07 -27.16 23.95
CA GLY A 267 -6.51 -28.18 22.98
C GLY A 267 -5.35 -29.04 22.43
N PRO A 268 -5.66 -30.17 21.77
CA PRO A 268 -4.66 -31.06 21.19
C PRO A 268 -3.71 -30.36 20.21
N SER A 269 -4.24 -29.48 19.34
CA SER A 269 -3.42 -28.73 18.38
C SER A 269 -2.48 -27.77 19.10
N PHE A 270 -2.98 -27.00 20.07
CA PHE A 270 -2.16 -26.05 20.83
C PHE A 270 -1.08 -26.76 21.67
N THR A 271 -1.40 -27.91 22.25
CA THR A 271 -0.42 -28.74 22.98
C THR A 271 0.67 -29.27 22.06
N ALA A 272 0.36 -29.47 20.78
CA ALA A 272 1.34 -29.87 19.76
C ALA A 272 2.20 -28.70 19.23
N GLY A 273 2.01 -27.48 19.74
CA GLY A 273 2.78 -26.29 19.33
C GLY A 273 2.16 -25.49 18.19
N ILE A 274 0.96 -25.86 17.75
CA ILE A 274 0.22 -25.14 16.70
C ILE A 274 -0.39 -23.88 17.29
N THR A 275 -0.31 -22.77 16.57
CA THR A 275 -0.89 -21.48 16.98
C THR A 275 -1.83 -20.94 15.91
N ALA A 276 -2.72 -20.02 16.29
CA ALA A 276 -3.46 -19.23 15.30
C ALA A 276 -2.68 -17.98 14.94
N GLN A 277 -2.62 -17.62 13.66
CA GLN A 277 -2.11 -16.31 13.27
C GLN A 277 -3.16 -15.25 13.61
N ALA A 278 -2.70 -14.08 14.06
CA ALA A 278 -3.60 -12.96 14.32
C ALA A 278 -4.27 -12.43 13.03
N PRO A 279 -5.42 -11.74 13.15
CA PRO A 279 -6.01 -11.05 12.01
C PRO A 279 -5.07 -10.03 11.37
N GLU A 280 -5.04 -9.99 10.05
CA GLU A 280 -4.21 -9.04 9.30
C GLU A 280 -5.03 -8.21 8.33
N TYR A 281 -6.13 -8.74 7.81
CA TYR A 281 -6.82 -8.17 6.65
C TYR A 281 -8.13 -7.50 7.03
N PRO A 282 -8.39 -6.26 6.56
CA PRO A 282 -9.63 -5.56 6.82
C PRO A 282 -10.83 -6.28 6.18
N ILE A 283 -11.89 -6.39 6.96
CA ILE A 283 -13.21 -6.89 6.59
C ILE A 283 -14.16 -5.70 6.53
N PHE A 284 -14.50 -5.29 5.32
CA PHE A 284 -15.52 -4.31 5.01
C PHE A 284 -16.91 -4.93 5.05
N PHE A 285 -17.90 -4.10 5.38
CA PHE A 285 -19.32 -4.49 5.32
C PHE A 285 -19.95 -4.14 3.97
N SER A 286 -19.28 -3.29 3.18
CA SER A 286 -19.70 -2.84 1.86
C SER A 286 -18.86 -3.48 0.76
N GLU A 287 -19.43 -3.55 -0.45
CA GLU A 287 -18.74 -4.09 -1.64
C GLU A 287 -17.41 -3.36 -1.89
N VAL A 288 -16.33 -4.14 -2.06
CA VAL A 288 -14.96 -3.65 -2.28
C VAL A 288 -14.47 -3.83 -3.72
N ASP A 289 -15.35 -4.24 -4.64
CA ASP A 289 -15.01 -4.41 -6.06
C ASP A 289 -14.34 -3.13 -6.62
N PRO A 290 -13.13 -3.21 -7.23
CA PRO A 290 -12.46 -2.06 -7.83
C PRO A 290 -13.26 -1.37 -8.95
N ALA A 291 -14.20 -2.08 -9.58
CA ALA A 291 -15.15 -1.56 -10.56
C ALA A 291 -16.54 -1.27 -9.94
N GLY A 292 -16.69 -1.47 -8.64
CA GLY A 292 -17.92 -1.29 -7.89
C GLY A 292 -18.22 0.18 -7.56
N PRO A 293 -19.44 0.46 -7.06
CA PRO A 293 -19.90 1.82 -6.75
C PRO A 293 -19.10 2.50 -5.63
N ASN A 294 -18.45 1.73 -4.77
CA ASN A 294 -17.70 2.24 -3.60
C ASN A 294 -16.20 2.36 -3.88
N ALA A 295 -15.73 2.09 -5.10
CA ALA A 295 -14.31 1.93 -5.41
C ALA A 295 -13.47 3.15 -5.02
N ALA A 296 -13.99 4.37 -5.21
CA ALA A 296 -13.29 5.60 -4.83
C ALA A 296 -13.00 5.67 -3.32
N GLU A 297 -14.02 5.43 -2.50
CA GLU A 297 -13.93 5.51 -1.05
C GLU A 297 -13.11 4.35 -0.47
N VAL A 298 -13.29 3.12 -0.99
CA VAL A 298 -12.45 1.97 -0.64
C VAL A 298 -10.99 2.25 -0.98
N ASN A 299 -10.68 2.80 -2.16
CA ASN A 299 -9.31 3.13 -2.54
C ASN A 299 -8.67 4.15 -1.60
N ARG A 300 -9.43 5.11 -1.07
CA ARG A 300 -8.92 6.03 -0.05
C ARG A 300 -8.58 5.29 1.25
N VAL A 301 -9.44 4.36 1.70
CA VAL A 301 -9.13 3.53 2.88
C VAL A 301 -7.91 2.65 2.65
N LEU A 302 -7.82 1.97 1.51
CA LEU A 302 -6.67 1.14 1.18
C LEU A 302 -5.37 1.94 1.12
N THR A 303 -5.43 3.17 0.59
CA THR A 303 -4.29 4.11 0.60
C THR A 303 -3.87 4.44 2.04
N ALA A 304 -4.83 4.75 2.92
CA ALA A 304 -4.55 5.02 4.33
C ALA A 304 -4.00 3.80 5.08
N LEU A 305 -4.38 2.59 4.66
CA LEU A 305 -3.89 1.32 5.19
C LEU A 305 -2.58 0.84 4.53
N ALA A 306 -2.06 1.58 3.54
CA ALA A 306 -0.93 1.20 2.69
C ALA A 306 -1.09 -0.15 1.98
N ILE A 307 -2.32 -0.47 1.59
CA ILE A 307 -2.64 -1.64 0.78
C ILE A 307 -2.63 -1.23 -0.70
N PRO A 308 -1.88 -1.91 -1.58
CA PRO A 308 -1.88 -1.63 -3.01
C PRO A 308 -3.28 -1.68 -3.62
N LEU A 309 -3.63 -0.69 -4.44
CA LEU A 309 -4.92 -0.66 -5.13
C LEU A 309 -5.02 -1.75 -6.21
N THR A 310 -3.88 -2.09 -6.81
CA THR A 310 -3.72 -3.12 -7.83
C THR A 310 -2.71 -4.15 -7.31
N PRO A 311 -3.11 -5.42 -7.12
CA PRO A 311 -2.18 -6.47 -6.71
C PRO A 311 -1.18 -6.81 -7.81
N SER A 312 -0.05 -7.40 -7.43
CA SER A 312 0.95 -7.87 -8.39
C SER A 312 0.59 -9.23 -8.98
N GLN A 313 0.70 -9.38 -10.30
CA GLN A 313 0.47 -10.66 -10.98
C GLN A 313 1.58 -11.66 -10.64
N PRO A 314 1.28 -12.87 -10.12
CA PRO A 314 2.30 -13.90 -9.96
C PRO A 314 2.86 -14.33 -11.32
N ILE A 315 4.18 -14.29 -11.47
CA ILE A 315 4.86 -14.65 -12.72
C ILE A 315 5.88 -15.75 -12.41
N LEU A 316 5.63 -16.93 -12.99
CA LEU A 316 6.57 -18.05 -13.07
C LEU A 316 6.79 -18.37 -14.55
N THR A 317 8.05 -18.44 -14.98
CA THR A 317 8.43 -18.66 -16.38
C THR A 317 9.58 -19.65 -16.48
N ASN A 318 9.81 -20.16 -17.70
CA ASN A 318 10.92 -21.07 -18.02
C ASN A 318 11.04 -22.32 -17.11
N PRO A 319 9.94 -22.98 -16.71
CA PRO A 319 10.07 -24.20 -15.94
C PRO A 319 10.74 -25.30 -16.76
N SER A 320 11.64 -26.04 -16.12
CA SER A 320 12.30 -27.20 -16.70
C SER A 320 12.65 -28.24 -15.63
N PHE A 321 12.99 -29.44 -16.07
CA PHE A 321 13.51 -30.49 -15.23
C PHE A 321 14.85 -30.96 -15.80
N VAL A 322 15.87 -31.02 -14.96
CA VAL A 322 17.20 -31.52 -15.27
C VAL A 322 17.42 -32.81 -14.48
N GLY A 323 17.25 -33.95 -15.15
CA GLY A 323 17.50 -35.26 -14.55
C GLY A 323 19.00 -35.56 -14.46
N ASN A 324 19.34 -36.64 -13.74
CA ASN A 324 20.73 -37.02 -13.51
C ASN A 324 21.46 -37.60 -14.74
N ILE A 325 20.80 -37.79 -15.89
CA ILE A 325 21.46 -38.25 -17.12
C ILE A 325 21.61 -37.09 -18.12
N SER A 326 20.49 -36.61 -18.66
CA SER A 326 20.49 -35.52 -19.64
C SER A 326 19.08 -34.95 -19.80
N GLY A 327 18.97 -33.64 -19.99
CA GLY A 327 17.67 -32.98 -20.19
C GLY A 327 16.67 -33.40 -19.11
N ASN A 328 15.48 -33.86 -19.51
CA ASN A 328 14.43 -34.30 -18.60
C ASN A 328 14.50 -35.79 -18.20
N GLN A 329 15.61 -36.48 -18.48
CA GLN A 329 15.77 -37.92 -18.23
C GLN A 329 16.51 -38.19 -16.92
N SER A 330 15.94 -39.05 -16.09
CA SER A 330 16.50 -39.50 -14.81
C SER A 330 16.43 -41.03 -14.69
N THR A 331 17.32 -41.65 -13.93
CA THR A 331 17.22 -43.07 -13.60
C THR A 331 16.27 -43.32 -12.42
N VAL A 332 15.69 -44.51 -12.34
CA VAL A 332 14.89 -44.95 -11.17
C VAL A 332 15.65 -44.64 -9.85
N SER A 333 14.97 -43.98 -8.92
CA SER A 333 15.48 -43.57 -7.59
C SER A 333 16.56 -42.46 -7.56
N ALA A 334 16.91 -41.86 -8.69
CA ALA A 334 17.92 -40.79 -8.73
C ALA A 334 17.32 -39.38 -8.73
N GLY A 335 16.16 -39.19 -9.37
CA GLY A 335 15.50 -37.90 -9.45
C GLY A 335 16.29 -36.85 -10.26
N GLY A 336 16.08 -35.58 -9.96
CA GLY A 336 16.61 -34.46 -10.75
C GLY A 336 16.34 -33.12 -10.08
N VAL A 337 16.72 -32.03 -10.75
CA VAL A 337 16.49 -30.65 -10.29
C VAL A 337 15.46 -29.98 -11.19
N PHE A 338 14.37 -29.50 -10.61
CA PHE A 338 13.47 -28.58 -11.29
C PHE A 338 14.07 -27.18 -11.30
N THR A 339 14.00 -26.48 -12.42
CA THR A 339 14.38 -25.06 -12.50
C THR A 339 13.25 -24.21 -13.04
N PHE A 340 13.17 -22.95 -12.62
CA PHE A 340 12.20 -21.97 -13.11
C PHE A 340 12.63 -20.55 -12.70
N ASP A 341 12.07 -19.54 -13.36
CA ASP A 341 12.27 -18.13 -13.03
C ASP A 341 11.00 -17.52 -12.45
N THR A 342 11.15 -16.55 -11.55
CA THR A 342 10.06 -15.73 -11.04
C THR A 342 10.40 -14.24 -11.13
N GLN A 343 9.41 -13.39 -11.38
CA GLN A 343 9.62 -11.92 -11.41
C GLN A 343 9.20 -11.23 -10.09
N ASN A 344 8.46 -11.93 -9.25
CA ASN A 344 8.11 -11.50 -7.91
C ASN A 344 8.26 -12.65 -6.92
N THR A 345 8.38 -12.28 -5.66
CA THR A 345 8.30 -13.24 -4.56
C THR A 345 6.95 -13.94 -4.57
N LEU A 346 6.98 -15.26 -4.69
CA LEU A 346 5.82 -16.13 -4.68
C LEU A 346 6.15 -17.44 -3.95
N THR A 347 5.14 -18.22 -3.60
CA THR A 347 5.36 -19.65 -3.27
C THR A 347 5.08 -20.50 -4.50
N TYR A 348 5.73 -21.64 -4.65
CA TYR A 348 5.48 -22.54 -5.78
C TYR A 348 4.95 -23.88 -5.30
N GLU A 349 4.31 -24.59 -6.22
CA GLU A 349 3.93 -25.99 -6.08
C GLU A 349 4.31 -26.75 -7.35
N ILE A 350 4.98 -27.89 -7.17
CA ILE A 350 5.30 -28.85 -8.23
C ILE A 350 4.63 -30.16 -7.87
N VAL A 351 3.83 -30.70 -8.77
CA VAL A 351 3.21 -32.03 -8.62
C VAL A 351 3.63 -32.92 -9.78
N ILE A 352 4.33 -34.02 -9.46
CA ILE A 352 4.63 -35.10 -10.42
C ILE A 352 3.52 -36.14 -10.31
N SER A 353 2.79 -36.36 -11.41
CA SER A 353 1.68 -37.32 -11.46
C SER A 353 2.18 -38.68 -11.92
N GLN A 354 1.97 -39.73 -11.13
CA GLN A 354 2.40 -41.07 -11.49
C GLN A 354 1.52 -41.71 -12.57
N ASP A 355 0.23 -41.38 -12.62
CA ASP A 355 -0.69 -41.88 -13.66
C ASP A 355 -0.85 -40.90 -14.85
N GLY A 356 -0.30 -39.69 -14.72
CA GLY A 356 -0.34 -38.62 -15.70
C GLY A 356 -1.70 -37.93 -15.83
N VAL A 357 -2.65 -38.22 -14.94
CA VAL A 357 -4.03 -37.70 -14.98
C VAL A 357 -4.40 -37.02 -13.68
N ASP A 358 -4.15 -37.67 -12.55
CA ASP A 358 -4.43 -37.14 -11.22
C ASP A 358 -3.22 -36.36 -10.68
N PHE A 359 -3.40 -35.06 -10.49
CA PHE A 359 -2.40 -34.15 -9.92
C PHE A 359 -2.79 -33.70 -8.51
N ASP A 360 -3.69 -34.42 -7.82
CA ASP A 360 -4.02 -34.09 -6.44
C ASP A 360 -2.78 -34.28 -5.54
N PRO A 361 -2.35 -33.24 -4.81
CA PRO A 361 -1.28 -33.36 -3.82
C PRO A 361 -1.54 -34.43 -2.73
N ALA A 362 -2.80 -34.77 -2.48
CA ALA A 362 -3.19 -35.80 -1.53
C ALA A 362 -2.96 -37.24 -2.04
N ASN A 363 -2.78 -37.43 -3.35
CA ASN A 363 -2.51 -38.76 -3.89
C ASN A 363 -1.10 -39.20 -3.47
N VAL A 364 -1.05 -40.32 -2.74
CA VAL A 364 0.19 -40.81 -2.14
C VAL A 364 1.18 -41.38 -3.15
N ASN A 365 0.74 -41.67 -4.37
CA ASN A 365 1.59 -42.12 -5.47
C ASN A 365 2.20 -40.95 -6.27
N ASN A 366 1.67 -39.74 -6.09
CA ASN A 366 2.25 -38.52 -6.66
C ASN A 366 3.45 -38.07 -5.84
N ARG A 367 4.19 -37.09 -6.36
CA ARG A 367 5.17 -36.32 -5.59
C ARG A 367 4.79 -34.86 -5.56
N VAL A 368 4.78 -34.25 -4.38
CA VAL A 368 4.54 -32.82 -4.19
C VAL A 368 5.77 -32.15 -3.63
N LEU A 369 6.19 -31.03 -4.24
CA LEU A 369 7.25 -30.16 -3.76
C LEU A 369 6.72 -28.74 -3.67
N THR A 370 6.97 -28.05 -2.57
CA THR A 370 6.56 -26.66 -2.36
C THR A 370 7.67 -25.86 -1.71
N GLY A 371 7.65 -24.55 -1.92
CA GLY A 371 8.61 -23.65 -1.29
C GLY A 371 8.33 -22.19 -1.64
N THR A 372 9.20 -21.30 -1.19
CA THR A 372 9.19 -19.86 -1.53
C THR A 372 10.25 -19.60 -2.59
N ALA A 373 9.90 -18.78 -3.58
CA ALA A 373 10.78 -18.32 -4.64
C ALA A 373 10.71 -16.79 -4.72
N LEU A 374 11.77 -16.11 -4.28
CA LEU A 374 11.94 -14.65 -4.48
C LEU A 374 12.13 -14.32 -5.97
N THR A 375 12.17 -13.07 -6.39
CA THR A 375 12.52 -12.73 -7.78
C THR A 375 13.88 -13.34 -8.19
N GLY A 376 13.93 -14.01 -9.35
CA GLY A 376 15.14 -14.64 -9.89
C GLY A 376 14.93 -16.07 -10.38
N SER A 377 16.02 -16.77 -10.65
CA SER A 377 16.03 -18.19 -11.02
C SER A 377 16.07 -19.08 -9.78
N HIS A 378 15.41 -20.23 -9.82
CA HIS A 378 15.28 -21.17 -8.70
C HIS A 378 15.55 -22.60 -9.13
N SER A 379 16.00 -23.41 -8.17
CA SER A 379 16.28 -24.83 -8.31
C SER A 379 15.62 -25.62 -7.17
N VAL A 380 15.00 -26.77 -7.47
CA VAL A 380 14.33 -27.64 -6.49
C VAL A 380 14.71 -29.09 -6.75
N LEU A 381 15.44 -29.71 -5.82
CA LEU A 381 15.82 -31.12 -5.93
C LEU A 381 14.63 -32.04 -5.67
N TRP A 382 14.49 -33.04 -6.53
CA TRP A 382 13.66 -34.21 -6.35
C TRP A 382 14.53 -35.46 -6.26
N ASP A 383 14.21 -36.33 -5.31
CA ASP A 383 14.91 -37.57 -4.98
C ASP A 383 14.47 -38.78 -5.81
N GLY A 384 13.55 -38.60 -6.77
CA GLY A 384 13.01 -39.70 -7.58
C GLY A 384 11.91 -40.51 -6.87
N LEU A 385 11.47 -40.08 -5.68
CA LEU A 385 10.49 -40.78 -4.85
C LEU A 385 9.11 -40.11 -4.89
N ASP A 386 8.07 -40.89 -4.63
CA ASP A 386 6.70 -40.43 -4.39
C ASP A 386 6.48 -39.95 -2.94
N ASN A 387 5.25 -39.54 -2.63
CA ASN A 387 4.86 -39.04 -1.31
C ASN A 387 4.98 -40.12 -0.20
N ASN A 388 5.05 -41.41 -0.55
CA ASN A 388 5.30 -42.52 0.39
C ASN A 388 6.79 -42.90 0.51
N GLY A 389 7.68 -42.24 -0.24
CA GLY A 389 9.09 -42.59 -0.29
C GLY A 389 9.39 -43.81 -1.16
N ILE A 390 8.49 -44.17 -2.08
CA ILE A 390 8.69 -45.25 -3.05
C ILE A 390 9.20 -44.65 -4.36
N ALA A 391 10.17 -45.30 -5.00
CA ALA A 391 10.73 -44.83 -6.26
C ALA A 391 9.70 -44.83 -7.39
N PHE A 392 9.72 -43.78 -8.22
CA PHE A 392 8.98 -43.78 -9.47
C PHE A 392 9.49 -44.90 -10.38
N PRO A 393 8.60 -45.74 -10.95
CA PRO A 393 8.99 -46.74 -11.94
C PRO A 393 9.59 -46.12 -13.20
N ALA A 394 10.24 -46.92 -14.05
CA ALA A 394 10.61 -46.48 -15.38
C ALA A 394 9.34 -46.18 -16.20
N GLY A 395 9.30 -45.02 -16.85
CA GLY A 395 8.12 -44.50 -17.53
C GLY A 395 8.23 -43.02 -17.90
N ASN A 396 7.15 -42.50 -18.50
CA ASN A 396 7.01 -41.09 -18.81
C ASN A 396 5.94 -40.49 -17.90
N TYR A 397 6.28 -39.41 -17.20
CA TYR A 397 5.41 -38.78 -16.21
C TYR A 397 5.35 -37.27 -16.46
N PRO A 398 4.17 -36.65 -16.47
CA PRO A 398 4.07 -35.21 -16.47
C PRO A 398 4.25 -34.65 -15.05
N PHE A 399 4.86 -33.47 -14.95
CA PHE A 399 4.74 -32.63 -13.76
C PHE A 399 4.02 -31.33 -14.10
N ARG A 400 3.29 -30.80 -13.11
CA ARG A 400 2.72 -29.45 -13.16
C ARG A 400 3.47 -28.55 -12.21
N ILE A 401 3.69 -27.31 -12.62
CA ILE A 401 4.24 -26.24 -11.78
C ILE A 401 3.46 -24.95 -11.95
N PHE A 402 3.27 -24.24 -10.84
CA PHE A 402 2.75 -22.88 -10.83
C PHE A 402 3.24 -22.11 -9.60
N GLY A 403 3.33 -20.79 -9.73
CA GLY A 403 3.54 -19.87 -8.62
C GLY A 403 2.22 -19.44 -7.99
N ARG A 404 2.27 -19.06 -6.71
CA ARG A 404 1.13 -18.69 -5.86
C ARG A 404 1.47 -17.38 -5.13
N ASN A 405 0.56 -16.41 -5.21
CA ASN A 405 0.62 -15.14 -4.49
C ASN A 405 -0.78 -14.79 -3.98
N GLY A 406 -0.96 -13.70 -3.22
CA GLY A 406 -2.30 -13.32 -2.74
C GLY A 406 -2.96 -14.35 -1.86
N GLU A 407 -2.13 -15.16 -1.18
CA GLU A 407 -2.59 -16.19 -0.27
C GLU A 407 -3.33 -15.55 0.89
N ILE A 408 -4.55 -16.00 1.09
CA ILE A 408 -5.45 -15.51 2.12
C ILE A 408 -6.14 -16.71 2.75
N HIS A 409 -6.13 -16.73 4.07
CA HIS A 409 -6.86 -17.69 4.89
C HIS A 409 -8.06 -17.00 5.53
N PHE A 410 -9.14 -17.75 5.71
CA PHE A 410 -10.39 -17.32 6.32
C PHE A 410 -10.73 -18.20 7.53
N PRO A 411 -10.00 -18.08 8.65
CA PRO A 411 -10.34 -18.82 9.85
C PRO A 411 -11.78 -18.52 10.32
N MET A 412 -12.51 -19.60 10.59
CA MET A 412 -13.87 -19.59 11.13
C MET A 412 -13.88 -20.42 12.40
N LEU A 413 -14.17 -19.78 13.52
CA LEU A 413 -13.98 -20.38 14.84
C LEU A 413 -15.30 -20.75 15.47
N ASP A 414 -15.39 -21.99 15.96
CA ASP A 414 -16.57 -22.54 16.64
C ASP A 414 -17.84 -22.37 15.79
N VAL A 415 -17.78 -22.97 14.59
CA VAL A 415 -18.87 -22.98 13.63
C VAL A 415 -19.53 -24.33 13.65
N GLU A 416 -20.69 -24.43 14.29
CA GLU A 416 -21.23 -25.75 14.64
C GLU A 416 -21.71 -26.49 13.38
N GLY A 417 -22.62 -25.87 12.63
CA GLY A 417 -23.21 -26.47 11.44
C GLY A 417 -22.86 -25.75 10.14
N ASN A 418 -22.82 -26.49 9.04
CA ASN A 418 -22.77 -25.94 7.68
C ASN A 418 -23.66 -26.77 6.76
N ALA A 419 -24.96 -26.75 7.05
CA ALA A 419 -25.92 -27.73 6.53
C ALA A 419 -26.12 -27.68 5.01
N ASN A 420 -25.77 -26.57 4.35
CA ASN A 420 -25.80 -26.42 2.90
C ASN A 420 -24.39 -26.31 2.28
N GLY A 421 -23.32 -26.44 3.06
CA GLY A 421 -21.96 -26.18 2.60
C GLY A 421 -21.65 -24.69 2.38
N GLY A 422 -20.43 -24.39 1.91
CA GLY A 422 -19.92 -23.02 1.72
C GLY A 422 -18.97 -22.58 2.85
N PRO A 423 -18.71 -21.26 3.00
CA PRO A 423 -19.20 -20.10 2.24
C PRO A 423 -18.79 -20.09 0.76
N THR A 424 -19.56 -19.38 -0.08
CA THR A 424 -19.12 -19.02 -1.44
C THR A 424 -18.09 -17.92 -1.34
N LEU A 425 -16.91 -18.12 -1.94
CA LEU A 425 -15.84 -17.13 -1.98
C LEU A 425 -15.67 -16.65 -3.42
N GLU A 426 -15.72 -15.34 -3.61
CA GLU A 426 -15.52 -14.71 -4.91
C GLU A 426 -14.35 -13.75 -4.85
N LYS A 427 -13.33 -13.99 -5.67
CA LYS A 427 -12.22 -13.07 -5.89
C LYS A 427 -12.65 -11.99 -6.89
N LEU A 428 -12.65 -10.74 -6.44
CA LEU A 428 -13.17 -9.60 -7.18
C LEU A 428 -12.12 -8.95 -8.11
N ASN A 429 -10.83 -9.20 -7.86
CA ASN A 429 -9.74 -8.78 -8.73
C ASN A 429 -8.64 -9.85 -8.78
N GLY A 430 -7.98 -9.97 -9.92
CA GLY A 430 -6.97 -10.99 -10.17
C GLY A 430 -6.72 -11.16 -11.65
N PHE A 431 -5.81 -12.07 -11.99
CA PHE A 431 -5.29 -12.29 -13.33
C PHE A 431 -5.75 -13.63 -13.92
N GLN A 432 -6.24 -14.55 -13.08
CA GLN A 432 -6.81 -15.84 -13.47
C GLN A 432 -8.32 -15.89 -13.25
N PRO A 433 -9.16 -15.60 -14.28
CA PRO A 433 -10.61 -15.67 -14.16
C PRO A 433 -11.15 -17.05 -13.76
N ALA A 434 -10.41 -18.12 -14.10
CA ALA A 434 -10.76 -19.49 -13.72
C ALA A 434 -10.69 -19.71 -12.19
N ASP A 435 -9.89 -18.91 -11.48
CA ASP A 435 -9.71 -19.01 -10.03
C ASP A 435 -10.65 -18.09 -9.24
N ARG A 436 -11.58 -17.40 -9.93
CA ARG A 436 -12.51 -16.44 -9.32
C ARG A 436 -13.28 -17.02 -8.14
N PHE A 437 -13.71 -18.28 -8.23
CA PHE A 437 -14.49 -18.93 -7.17
C PHE A 437 -13.75 -20.10 -6.50
N THR A 438 -12.45 -20.27 -6.79
CA THR A 438 -11.67 -21.39 -6.27
C THR A 438 -11.35 -21.18 -4.79
N VAL A 439 -11.66 -22.19 -3.98
CA VAL A 439 -11.33 -22.25 -2.56
C VAL A 439 -10.74 -23.61 -2.21
N TYR A 440 -9.88 -23.64 -1.21
CA TYR A 440 -9.17 -24.81 -0.74
C TYR A 440 -9.45 -25.02 0.74
N PHE A 441 -9.41 -26.28 1.17
CA PHE A 441 -9.65 -26.68 2.56
C PHE A 441 -9.16 -28.10 2.81
N ASP A 442 -8.88 -28.44 4.06
CA ASP A 442 -8.52 -29.80 4.44
C ASP A 442 -8.89 -30.11 5.90
N ASP A 443 -9.98 -30.87 6.05
CA ASP A 443 -10.58 -31.25 7.33
C ASP A 443 -9.97 -32.55 7.89
N ARG A 444 -8.92 -33.11 7.27
CA ARG A 444 -8.34 -34.39 7.68
C ARG A 444 -7.39 -34.25 8.85
N GLY A 445 -7.24 -35.33 9.62
CA GLY A 445 -6.18 -35.42 10.64
C GLY A 445 -4.77 -35.45 10.03
N TYR A 446 -3.80 -34.99 10.81
CA TYR A 446 -2.42 -34.74 10.34
C TYR A 446 -1.40 -35.03 11.44
N ARG A 447 -0.11 -34.93 11.08
CA ARG A 447 1.01 -34.99 12.00
C ARG A 447 1.62 -33.59 12.12
N ALA A 448 1.66 -33.06 13.33
CA ALA A 448 2.32 -31.78 13.62
C ALA A 448 3.83 -31.88 13.47
N ALA A 449 4.52 -30.75 13.32
CA ALA A 449 5.97 -30.66 13.14
C ALA A 449 6.74 -31.33 14.29
N ASN A 450 6.21 -31.29 15.52
CA ASN A 450 6.81 -31.97 16.67
C ASN A 450 6.57 -33.50 16.70
N GLY A 451 5.92 -34.06 15.68
CA GLY A 451 5.62 -35.48 15.52
C GLY A 451 4.28 -35.93 16.11
N SER A 452 3.55 -35.09 16.83
CA SER A 452 2.25 -35.41 17.43
C SER A 452 1.18 -35.67 16.37
N LEU A 453 0.31 -36.66 16.59
CA LEU A 453 -0.83 -36.90 15.70
C LEU A 453 -2.05 -36.11 16.18
N ILE A 454 -2.62 -35.31 15.30
CA ILE A 454 -3.90 -34.63 15.48
C ILE A 454 -4.96 -35.38 14.68
N GLY A 455 -5.70 -36.25 15.35
CA GLY A 455 -6.66 -37.15 14.70
C GLY A 455 -6.00 -38.34 13.99
N GLN A 456 -6.68 -38.89 12.99
CA GLN A 456 -6.15 -39.93 12.13
C GLN A 456 -5.42 -39.29 10.94
N LEU A 457 -4.15 -39.64 10.73
CA LEU A 457 -3.36 -39.16 9.60
C LEU A 457 -4.08 -39.42 8.27
N ASN A 458 -4.32 -38.34 7.50
CA ASN A 458 -5.06 -38.33 6.23
C ASN A 458 -6.49 -38.89 6.31
N GLY A 459 -7.04 -39.01 7.52
CA GLY A 459 -8.36 -39.53 7.80
C GLY A 459 -9.15 -38.60 8.72
N HIS A 460 -9.97 -39.17 9.59
CA HIS A 460 -10.89 -38.39 10.43
C HIS A 460 -10.14 -37.49 11.45
N LEU A 461 -10.47 -36.19 11.53
CA LEU A 461 -9.83 -35.23 12.44
C LEU A 461 -10.02 -35.56 13.94
N CYS A 462 -11.18 -36.11 14.30
CA CYS A 462 -11.42 -36.66 15.64
C CYS A 462 -10.89 -38.09 15.86
N GLY A 463 -10.17 -38.67 14.89
CA GLY A 463 -9.65 -40.03 14.95
C GLY A 463 -10.57 -41.08 14.32
N ALA A 464 -10.00 -42.22 13.95
CA ALA A 464 -10.64 -43.24 13.10
C ALA A 464 -11.92 -43.87 13.68
N ALA A 465 -12.07 -43.85 15.00
CA ALA A 465 -13.22 -44.44 15.71
C ALA A 465 -14.33 -43.42 16.03
N SER A 466 -14.14 -42.15 15.68
CA SER A 466 -15.09 -41.09 15.96
C SER A 466 -16.41 -41.31 15.20
N PRO A 467 -17.58 -41.19 15.85
CA PRO A 467 -18.88 -41.29 15.19
C PRO A 467 -19.35 -39.96 14.58
N ILE A 468 -18.69 -38.84 14.89
CA ILE A 468 -19.00 -37.51 14.33
C ILE A 468 -18.92 -37.56 12.80
N ALA A 469 -19.87 -36.93 12.10
CA ALA A 469 -19.80 -36.84 10.65
C ALA A 469 -18.71 -35.86 10.18
N GLN A 470 -17.85 -36.27 9.26
CA GLN A 470 -16.89 -35.38 8.59
C GLN A 470 -17.58 -34.49 7.55
N PRO A 471 -17.02 -33.31 7.24
CA PRO A 471 -17.40 -32.55 6.07
C PRO A 471 -17.29 -33.37 4.79
N THR A 472 -18.18 -33.10 3.83
CA THR A 472 -18.18 -33.77 2.53
C THR A 472 -18.09 -32.75 1.38
N PRO A 473 -17.10 -32.89 0.48
CA PRO A 473 -15.87 -33.68 0.69
C PRO A 473 -15.10 -33.15 1.90
N SER A 474 -14.17 -33.94 2.45
CA SER A 474 -13.39 -33.59 3.66
C SER A 474 -12.08 -32.87 3.35
N PHE A 475 -11.76 -32.65 2.08
CA PHE A 475 -10.65 -31.80 1.63
C PHE A 475 -10.82 -31.46 0.15
N SER A 476 -10.13 -30.42 -0.30
CA SER A 476 -9.82 -30.18 -1.71
C SER A 476 -8.51 -29.40 -1.81
N LEU A 477 -7.41 -30.09 -2.16
CA LEU A 477 -6.08 -29.48 -2.32
C LEU A 477 -5.84 -28.95 -3.73
N VAL A 478 -6.61 -29.43 -4.72
CA VAL A 478 -6.64 -28.89 -6.09
C VAL A 478 -7.60 -27.71 -6.25
N GLY A 479 -8.38 -27.41 -5.21
CA GLY A 479 -9.38 -26.36 -5.17
C GLY A 479 -10.75 -26.83 -5.63
N VAL A 480 -11.81 -26.17 -5.15
CA VAL A 480 -13.19 -26.41 -5.56
C VAL A 480 -13.83 -25.09 -5.97
N ASP A 481 -14.71 -25.11 -6.98
CA ASP A 481 -15.57 -23.98 -7.29
C ASP A 481 -16.60 -23.80 -6.17
N SER A 482 -16.40 -22.79 -5.34
CA SER A 482 -17.23 -22.47 -4.19
C SER A 482 -18.61 -21.90 -4.55
N SER A 483 -18.82 -21.54 -5.83
CA SER A 483 -20.11 -21.07 -6.35
C SER A 483 -20.98 -22.20 -6.90
N ALA A 484 -20.37 -23.34 -7.23
CA ALA A 484 -21.06 -24.50 -7.74
C ALA A 484 -21.83 -25.24 -6.63
N GLY A 485 -22.93 -25.91 -7.03
CA GLY A 485 -23.62 -26.89 -6.17
C GLY A 485 -24.92 -26.43 -5.49
N ALA A 486 -25.44 -25.21 -5.73
CA ALA A 486 -26.71 -24.79 -5.13
C ALA A 486 -27.85 -25.84 -5.33
N PRO A 487 -28.59 -26.24 -4.27
CA PRO A 487 -28.61 -25.67 -2.92
C PRO A 487 -27.56 -26.23 -1.93
N ASN A 488 -26.79 -27.26 -2.32
CA ASN A 488 -25.76 -27.92 -1.49
C ASN A 488 -24.34 -27.66 -2.06
N TYR A 489 -23.69 -26.66 -1.52
CA TYR A 489 -22.30 -26.28 -1.82
C TYR A 489 -21.28 -27.27 -1.21
N TYR A 490 -20.00 -27.03 -1.48
CA TYR A 490 -18.86 -27.80 -0.97
C TYR A 490 -18.73 -27.78 0.57
N ARG A 491 -17.91 -28.69 1.12
CA ARG A 491 -17.56 -28.77 2.55
C ARG A 491 -18.79 -28.72 3.47
N ARG A 492 -19.75 -29.62 3.22
CA ARG A 492 -21.02 -29.68 3.96
C ARG A 492 -20.90 -30.60 5.17
N TRP A 493 -21.43 -30.17 6.32
CA TRP A 493 -21.64 -31.03 7.49
C TRP A 493 -22.90 -30.61 8.25
N SER A 494 -23.47 -31.54 9.02
CA SER A 494 -24.67 -31.32 9.84
C SER A 494 -24.53 -32.02 11.18
N GLY A 495 -25.30 -31.56 12.16
CA GLY A 495 -25.40 -32.12 13.50
C GLY A 495 -26.67 -31.64 14.18
N THR A 496 -26.88 -32.08 15.41
CA THR A 496 -27.95 -31.57 16.29
C THR A 496 -27.50 -31.42 17.75
N SER A 497 -26.32 -31.91 18.10
CA SER A 497 -25.67 -31.75 19.41
C SER A 497 -24.49 -30.78 19.31
N ASP A 498 -24.33 -29.95 20.33
CA ASP A 498 -23.19 -29.05 20.53
C ASP A 498 -22.79 -29.13 22.01
N SER A 499 -21.87 -30.04 22.31
CA SER A 499 -21.35 -30.26 23.65
C SER A 499 -20.42 -29.13 24.12
N ASN A 500 -19.94 -28.29 23.19
CA ASN A 500 -18.81 -27.39 23.40
C ASN A 500 -17.54 -28.11 23.89
N VAL A 501 -17.36 -29.38 23.55
CA VAL A 501 -16.21 -30.23 23.90
C VAL A 501 -15.56 -30.77 22.63
N ASP A 502 -14.22 -30.78 22.62
CA ASP A 502 -13.47 -31.33 21.48
C ASP A 502 -13.75 -32.83 21.29
N CYS A 503 -14.30 -33.16 20.12
CA CYS A 503 -14.50 -34.52 19.64
C CYS A 503 -15.26 -35.43 20.63
N ASP A 504 -16.37 -34.93 21.16
CA ASP A 504 -17.26 -35.73 21.99
C ASP A 504 -17.81 -36.95 21.21
N ASN A 505 -17.99 -38.07 21.90
CA ASN A 505 -18.32 -39.35 21.27
C ASN A 505 -19.84 -39.48 21.00
N ASP A 506 -20.44 -38.47 20.35
CA ASP A 506 -21.83 -38.44 19.89
C ASP A 506 -21.88 -38.35 18.36
N ALA A 507 -22.64 -39.25 17.73
CA ALA A 507 -22.83 -39.25 16.27
C ALA A 507 -23.60 -38.02 15.76
N ASN A 508 -24.31 -37.33 16.64
CA ASN A 508 -25.09 -36.13 16.34
C ASN A 508 -24.31 -34.84 16.61
N GLU A 509 -23.08 -34.93 17.13
CA GLU A 509 -22.25 -33.75 17.40
C GLU A 509 -21.94 -33.02 16.10
N PHE A 510 -22.03 -31.70 16.16
CA PHE A 510 -21.58 -30.82 15.11
C PHE A 510 -20.07 -30.95 14.88
N PHE A 511 -19.65 -31.04 13.61
CA PHE A 511 -18.23 -31.21 13.29
C PHE A 511 -17.39 -30.05 13.83
N GLY A 512 -17.82 -28.80 13.64
CA GLY A 512 -17.01 -27.63 13.98
C GLY A 512 -16.99 -27.26 15.47
N THR A 513 -17.73 -27.97 16.33
CA THR A 513 -17.71 -27.74 17.78
C THR A 513 -16.29 -27.84 18.33
N ALA A 514 -15.86 -26.79 19.04
CA ALA A 514 -14.54 -26.64 19.61
C ALA A 514 -13.39 -26.77 18.58
N LYS A 515 -13.63 -26.38 17.31
CA LYS A 515 -12.61 -26.37 16.25
C LYS A 515 -12.45 -25.00 15.59
N GLY A 516 -11.22 -24.74 15.14
CA GLY A 516 -10.92 -23.64 14.23
C GLY A 516 -10.85 -24.21 12.83
N LEU A 517 -11.79 -23.79 11.97
CA LEU A 517 -11.89 -24.24 10.60
C LEU A 517 -11.17 -23.25 9.69
N ASP A 518 -10.43 -23.74 8.71
CA ASP A 518 -9.74 -22.90 7.75
C ASP A 518 -10.27 -23.09 6.34
N LEU A 519 -10.28 -22.00 5.59
CA LEU A 519 -10.43 -21.98 4.14
C LEU A 519 -9.32 -21.09 3.62
N TRP A 520 -8.73 -21.42 2.49
CA TRP A 520 -7.80 -20.51 1.84
C TRP A 520 -8.09 -20.33 0.36
N ALA A 521 -7.61 -19.20 -0.15
CA ALA A 521 -7.60 -18.88 -1.55
C ALA A 521 -6.27 -18.21 -1.90
N LEU A 522 -5.91 -18.27 -3.17
CA LEU A 522 -4.65 -17.73 -3.68
C LEU A 522 -4.79 -17.39 -5.15
N GLU A 523 -3.91 -16.53 -5.65
CA GLU A 523 -3.73 -16.24 -7.07
C GLU A 523 -2.58 -17.06 -7.64
N ARG A 524 -2.80 -17.71 -8.78
CA ARG A 524 -1.79 -18.53 -9.44
C ARG A 524 -1.20 -17.87 -10.68
N SER A 525 0.06 -18.17 -10.95
CA SER A 525 0.56 -18.06 -12.32
C SER A 525 -0.18 -19.05 -13.24
N PRO A 526 -0.07 -18.92 -14.56
CA PRO A 526 -0.42 -20.02 -15.46
C PRO A 526 0.22 -21.33 -15.00
N VAL A 527 -0.52 -22.44 -15.14
CA VAL A 527 -0.02 -23.79 -14.85
C VAL A 527 0.76 -24.28 -16.06
N GLU A 528 2.01 -24.65 -15.84
CA GLU A 528 2.88 -25.23 -16.85
C GLU A 528 2.96 -26.74 -16.61
N GLU A 529 2.82 -27.54 -17.68
CA GLU A 529 2.88 -29.01 -17.63
C GLU A 529 3.97 -29.51 -18.58
N LEU A 530 4.96 -30.22 -18.04
CA LEU A 530 6.13 -30.68 -18.78
C LEU A 530 6.44 -32.16 -18.47
N PRO A 531 7.10 -32.89 -19.40
CA PRO A 531 7.40 -34.30 -19.22
C PRO A 531 8.71 -34.55 -18.45
N ILE A 532 8.72 -35.65 -17.70
CA ILE A 532 9.89 -36.31 -17.11
C ILE A 532 9.95 -37.73 -17.70
N GLU A 533 11.15 -38.17 -18.06
CA GLU A 533 11.40 -39.55 -18.44
C GLU A 533 12.22 -40.24 -17.35
N ILE A 534 11.67 -41.31 -16.77
CA ILE A 534 12.40 -42.20 -15.86
C ILE A 534 12.83 -43.44 -16.62
N VAL A 535 14.13 -43.72 -16.64
CA VAL A 535 14.72 -44.88 -17.32
C VAL A 535 15.36 -45.84 -16.32
N ASP A 536 15.61 -47.07 -16.77
CA ASP A 536 16.38 -48.03 -16.01
C ASP A 536 17.83 -47.53 -15.77
N PRO A 537 18.52 -48.03 -14.72
CA PRO A 537 19.91 -47.66 -14.42
C PRO A 537 20.87 -47.82 -15.61
N SER A 538 21.89 -46.96 -15.67
CA SER A 538 22.91 -46.98 -16.73
C SER A 538 23.80 -48.23 -16.59
N SER A 539 24.33 -48.76 -17.70
CA SER A 539 25.15 -49.98 -17.60
C SER A 539 26.51 -49.71 -16.95
N GLY A 540 26.88 -50.50 -15.95
CA GLY A 540 28.11 -50.36 -15.18
C GLY A 540 27.92 -49.62 -13.85
N VAL A 541 28.98 -48.98 -13.38
CA VAL A 541 29.00 -48.14 -12.18
C VAL A 541 29.08 -46.68 -12.63
N ASP A 542 28.15 -45.88 -12.14
CA ASP A 542 27.94 -44.48 -12.52
C ASP A 542 27.47 -43.74 -11.26
N VAL A 543 28.40 -43.09 -10.56
CA VAL A 543 28.03 -42.32 -9.36
C VAL A 543 27.66 -40.90 -9.77
N GLY A 544 26.86 -40.24 -8.94
CA GLY A 544 26.39 -38.90 -9.26
C GLY A 544 26.06 -38.09 -8.03
N THR A 545 26.07 -36.79 -8.18
CA THR A 545 25.63 -35.85 -7.15
C THR A 545 24.76 -34.77 -7.76
N GLN A 546 23.80 -34.32 -6.96
CA GLN A 546 22.96 -33.18 -7.29
C GLN A 546 22.85 -32.28 -6.07
N VAL A 547 22.59 -31.01 -6.32
CA VAL A 547 22.38 -30.02 -5.26
C VAL A 547 21.27 -29.07 -5.69
N SER A 548 20.46 -28.67 -4.71
CA SER A 548 19.58 -27.53 -4.81
C SER A 548 19.67 -26.73 -3.51
N VAL A 549 19.72 -25.42 -3.59
CA VAL A 549 19.64 -24.54 -2.43
C VAL A 549 18.65 -23.42 -2.74
N THR A 550 18.09 -22.82 -1.70
CA THR A 550 17.23 -21.63 -1.87
C THR A 550 18.01 -20.58 -2.65
N ALA A 551 17.56 -20.26 -3.87
CA ALA A 551 18.36 -19.46 -4.79
C ALA A 551 18.50 -18.00 -4.36
N SER A 552 17.52 -17.47 -3.62
CA SER A 552 17.59 -16.13 -3.06
C SER A 552 16.88 -16.04 -1.72
N VAL A 553 17.50 -15.36 -0.75
CA VAL A 553 16.95 -15.17 0.60
C VAL A 553 17.29 -13.78 1.12
N VAL A 554 16.37 -13.18 1.87
CA VAL A 554 16.65 -11.92 2.58
C VAL A 554 17.65 -12.16 3.72
N ALA A 555 18.46 -11.14 4.04
CA ALA A 555 19.31 -11.17 5.23
C ALA A 555 18.51 -11.46 6.51
N GLY A 556 19.04 -12.33 7.37
CA GLY A 556 18.35 -12.88 8.54
C GLY A 556 17.40 -14.04 8.24
N GLY A 557 17.10 -14.31 6.97
CA GLY A 557 16.28 -15.43 6.54
C GLY A 557 17.01 -16.77 6.65
N THR A 558 16.23 -17.84 6.69
CA THR A 558 16.75 -19.22 6.67
C THR A 558 16.72 -19.75 5.24
N THR A 559 17.90 -20.14 4.75
CA THR A 559 18.07 -20.91 3.52
C THR A 559 17.86 -22.39 3.82
N TYR A 560 17.14 -23.06 2.94
CA TYR A 560 17.05 -24.52 2.91
C TYR A 560 17.79 -25.04 1.69
N GLY A 561 18.51 -26.15 1.85
CA GLY A 561 19.17 -26.83 0.76
C GLY A 561 19.11 -28.33 0.92
N SER A 562 19.33 -29.01 -0.20
CA SER A 562 19.47 -30.44 -0.26
C SER A 562 20.58 -30.78 -1.24
N PHE A 563 21.36 -31.80 -0.92
CA PHE A 563 22.19 -32.45 -1.91
C PHE A 563 22.08 -33.96 -1.78
N SER A 564 22.35 -34.66 -2.87
CA SER A 564 22.32 -36.12 -2.92
C SER A 564 23.60 -36.69 -3.49
N PHE A 565 23.88 -37.92 -3.09
CA PHE A 565 24.92 -38.78 -3.64
C PHE A 565 24.27 -40.10 -4.04
N SER A 566 24.38 -40.48 -5.32
CA SER A 566 23.70 -41.65 -5.84
C SER A 566 24.63 -42.56 -6.64
N ASN A 567 24.16 -43.79 -6.85
CA ASN A 567 24.69 -44.69 -7.88
C ASN A 567 23.58 -44.96 -8.90
N ALA A 568 23.69 -44.30 -10.06
CA ALA A 568 22.77 -44.41 -11.17
C ALA A 568 23.03 -45.62 -12.08
N GLY A 569 24.10 -46.38 -11.81
CA GLY A 569 24.49 -47.57 -12.57
C GLY A 569 23.79 -48.85 -12.14
N ASP A 570 23.83 -49.88 -12.99
CA ASP A 570 23.30 -51.23 -12.79
C ASP A 570 24.24 -52.17 -12.00
N ALA A 571 25.41 -51.67 -11.58
CA ALA A 571 26.36 -52.36 -10.71
C ALA A 571 26.72 -51.54 -9.47
N ALA A 572 27.17 -52.22 -8.40
CA ALA A 572 27.54 -51.56 -7.14
C ALA A 572 28.84 -50.74 -7.26
N ALA A 573 28.80 -49.48 -6.80
CA ALA A 573 29.96 -48.62 -6.67
C ALA A 573 30.80 -49.01 -5.44
N THR A 574 32.12 -48.97 -5.54
CA THR A 574 33.07 -49.30 -4.46
C THR A 574 34.22 -48.32 -4.40
N GLY A 575 34.78 -48.09 -3.21
CA GLY A 575 35.81 -47.08 -3.00
C GLY A 575 35.28 -45.66 -3.20
N VAL A 576 34.03 -45.42 -2.75
CA VAL A 576 33.33 -44.16 -2.99
C VAL A 576 33.89 -43.06 -2.07
N SER A 577 34.12 -41.88 -2.64
CA SER A 577 34.57 -40.67 -1.93
C SER A 577 33.54 -39.56 -2.11
N TYR A 578 33.29 -38.79 -1.04
CA TYR A 578 32.26 -37.75 -0.99
C TYR A 578 32.85 -36.43 -0.48
N SER A 579 32.40 -35.31 -1.02
CA SER A 579 32.74 -33.98 -0.51
C SER A 579 31.59 -33.01 -0.72
N ALA A 580 31.40 -32.10 0.26
CA ALA A 580 30.45 -31.00 0.18
C ALA A 580 31.06 -29.74 0.82
N VAL A 581 30.88 -28.60 0.15
CA VAL A 581 31.34 -27.27 0.58
C VAL A 581 30.14 -26.31 0.53
N ILE A 582 29.87 -25.62 1.64
CA ILE A 582 28.77 -24.65 1.79
C ILE A 582 29.40 -23.29 2.16
N GLY A 583 29.48 -22.40 1.18
CA GLY A 583 30.24 -21.15 1.20
C GLY A 583 31.47 -21.22 0.29
N ASN A 584 32.22 -20.12 0.21
CA ASN A 584 33.47 -20.04 -0.55
C ASN A 584 34.69 -19.89 0.39
N PRO A 585 35.57 -20.90 0.51
CA PRO A 585 36.77 -20.83 1.35
C PRO A 585 37.74 -19.71 0.95
N LEU A 586 37.72 -19.28 -0.31
CA LEU A 586 38.53 -18.15 -0.81
C LEU A 586 37.91 -16.78 -0.47
N ALA A 587 36.64 -16.76 -0.06
CA ALA A 587 35.93 -15.58 0.42
C ALA A 587 35.16 -15.92 1.71
N PRO A 588 35.85 -16.09 2.87
CA PRO A 588 35.26 -16.64 4.09
C PRO A 588 34.03 -15.89 4.63
N ALA A 589 33.84 -14.62 4.24
CA ALA A 589 32.65 -13.83 4.57
C ALA A 589 31.36 -14.39 3.94
N THR A 590 31.45 -15.25 2.92
CA THR A 590 30.31 -15.95 2.30
C THR A 590 29.90 -17.21 3.07
N CYS A 591 30.71 -17.68 4.01
CA CYS A 591 30.45 -18.93 4.70
C CYS A 591 29.38 -18.72 5.77
N PRO A 592 28.32 -19.56 5.83
CA PRO A 592 27.36 -19.51 6.90
C PRO A 592 28.04 -19.63 8.27
N ALA A 593 27.50 -18.97 9.29
CA ALA A 593 28.03 -19.10 10.65
C ALA A 593 27.88 -20.53 11.19
N SER A 594 26.78 -21.19 10.81
CA SER A 594 26.49 -22.58 11.13
C SER A 594 25.54 -23.16 10.07
N VAL A 595 25.64 -24.46 9.83
CA VAL A 595 24.68 -25.22 9.02
C VAL A 595 24.09 -26.31 9.90
N ASN A 596 22.76 -26.44 9.87
CA ASN A 596 22.02 -27.47 10.57
C ASN A 596 21.54 -28.53 9.57
N PHE A 597 21.94 -29.78 9.76
CA PHE A 597 21.48 -30.90 8.93
C PHE A 597 20.18 -31.46 9.50
N THR A 598 19.09 -31.32 8.74
CA THR A 598 17.72 -31.67 9.16
C THR A 598 17.32 -33.08 8.75
N SER A 599 17.99 -33.66 7.76
CA SER A 599 17.84 -35.07 7.38
C SER A 599 19.19 -35.63 6.96
N LEU A 600 19.53 -36.80 7.49
CA LEU A 600 20.77 -37.50 7.21
C LEU A 600 20.48 -38.97 6.90
N PRO A 601 21.29 -39.63 6.05
CA PRO A 601 21.21 -41.06 5.87
C PRO A 601 21.45 -41.82 7.19
N THR A 602 20.88 -43.02 7.30
CA THR A 602 21.00 -43.83 8.52
C THR A 602 22.47 -44.17 8.79
N GLY A 603 22.93 -43.88 10.01
CA GLY A 603 24.31 -44.18 10.45
C GLY A 603 25.36 -43.14 10.03
N VAL A 604 24.95 -42.09 9.32
CA VAL A 604 25.82 -40.98 8.89
C VAL A 604 25.65 -39.80 9.84
N SER A 605 26.77 -39.12 10.15
CA SER A 605 26.76 -37.78 10.76
C SER A 605 27.51 -36.79 9.87
N ALA A 606 27.00 -35.57 9.76
CA ALA A 606 27.62 -34.47 9.03
C ALA A 606 27.91 -33.30 9.99
N VAL A 607 29.13 -32.76 9.95
CA VAL A 607 29.54 -31.60 10.74
C VAL A 607 30.02 -30.52 9.77
N TYR A 608 29.40 -29.34 9.84
CA TYR A 608 29.83 -28.18 9.08
C TYR A 608 30.98 -27.45 9.78
N ASN A 609 32.08 -27.25 9.06
CA ASN A 609 33.19 -26.43 9.50
C ASN A 609 33.05 -25.04 8.89
N GLY A 610 32.75 -24.04 9.72
CA GLY A 610 32.60 -22.65 9.26
C GLY A 610 33.90 -22.04 8.70
N ALA A 611 33.88 -20.72 8.51
CA ALA A 611 35.04 -19.96 8.04
C ALA A 611 36.33 -20.32 8.83
N PRO A 612 37.49 -20.52 8.16
CA PRO A 612 37.73 -20.27 6.73
C PRO A 612 37.48 -21.47 5.80
N ASN A 613 37.12 -22.66 6.31
CA ASN A 613 37.12 -23.89 5.51
C ASN A 613 35.82 -24.13 4.75
N CYS A 614 34.68 -23.79 5.36
CA CYS A 614 33.36 -23.81 4.73
C CYS A 614 32.95 -25.18 4.17
N ASP A 615 33.52 -26.27 4.71
CA ASP A 615 33.36 -27.64 4.24
C ASP A 615 32.57 -28.50 5.23
N VAL A 616 32.08 -29.64 4.74
CA VAL A 616 31.33 -30.61 5.54
C VAL A 616 32.20 -31.84 5.80
N THR A 617 32.43 -32.15 7.07
CA THR A 617 33.07 -33.40 7.48
C THR A 617 32.01 -34.47 7.71
N PHE A 618 32.05 -35.52 6.90
CA PHE A 618 31.20 -36.69 7.07
C PHE A 618 31.86 -37.77 7.91
N THR A 619 31.08 -38.45 8.76
CA THR A 619 31.49 -39.67 9.48
C THR A 619 30.43 -40.74 9.28
N GLY A 620 30.84 -41.99 9.04
CA GLY A 620 29.93 -43.11 8.83
C GLY A 620 29.41 -43.28 7.40
N MET A 621 29.94 -42.52 6.43
CA MET A 621 29.59 -42.70 5.01
C MET A 621 29.96 -44.11 4.51
N PRO A 622 29.11 -44.74 3.68
CA PRO A 622 29.39 -46.06 3.16
C PRO A 622 30.53 -46.02 2.14
N ALA A 623 31.40 -47.03 2.15
CA ALA A 623 32.48 -47.15 1.15
C ALA A 623 32.00 -47.71 -0.20
N SER A 624 30.72 -48.08 -0.29
CA SER A 624 30.07 -48.64 -1.47
C SER A 624 28.61 -48.17 -1.55
N LEU A 625 28.10 -47.94 -2.76
CA LEU A 625 26.69 -47.65 -3.01
C LEU A 625 26.09 -48.79 -3.85
N ASN A 626 24.94 -49.32 -3.42
CA ASN A 626 24.19 -50.30 -4.18
C ASN A 626 23.56 -49.68 -5.43
N VAL A 627 23.09 -50.52 -6.34
CA VAL A 627 22.37 -50.10 -7.56
C VAL A 627 21.14 -49.28 -7.17
N GLY A 628 21.03 -48.07 -7.69
CA GLY A 628 19.92 -47.15 -7.41
C GLY A 628 19.91 -46.58 -5.98
N GLU A 629 20.96 -46.78 -5.19
CA GLU A 629 21.05 -46.21 -3.84
C GLU A 629 21.32 -44.71 -3.93
N THR A 630 20.50 -43.93 -3.24
CA THR A 630 20.62 -42.46 -3.12
C THR A 630 20.69 -42.06 -1.65
N LEU A 631 21.74 -41.33 -1.29
CA LEU A 631 21.95 -40.73 0.02
C LEU A 631 21.57 -39.25 -0.05
N VAL A 632 20.48 -38.85 0.61
CA VAL A 632 19.99 -37.46 0.63
C VAL A 632 20.39 -36.77 1.92
N PHE A 633 20.84 -35.52 1.79
CA PHE A 633 21.21 -34.65 2.90
C PHE A 633 20.38 -33.38 2.81
N ASN A 634 19.50 -33.17 3.78
CA ASN A 634 18.78 -31.90 3.90
C ASN A 634 19.45 -31.04 4.96
N PHE A 635 19.58 -29.76 4.68
CA PHE A 635 20.19 -28.81 5.59
C PHE A 635 19.50 -27.45 5.51
N ASN A 636 19.72 -26.65 6.54
CA ASN A 636 19.39 -25.24 6.52
C ASN A 636 20.47 -24.42 7.21
N TYR A 637 20.51 -23.13 6.90
CA TYR A 637 21.37 -22.16 7.56
C TYR A 637 20.74 -20.78 7.50
N VAL A 638 21.07 -19.92 8.46
CA VAL A 638 20.63 -18.53 8.46
C VAL A 638 21.65 -17.68 7.71
N VAL A 639 21.19 -16.88 6.76
CA VAL A 639 22.01 -15.87 6.09
C VAL A 639 22.18 -14.69 7.04
N ALA A 640 23.40 -14.45 7.52
CA ALA A 640 23.64 -13.33 8.41
C ALA A 640 23.57 -12.00 7.65
N PRO A 641 23.17 -10.88 8.30
CA PRO A 641 23.19 -9.56 7.69
C PRO A 641 24.56 -9.11 7.15
N SER A 642 25.65 -9.72 7.64
CA SER A 642 27.01 -9.46 7.18
C SER A 642 27.46 -10.34 6.02
N ASN A 643 26.69 -11.36 5.61
CA ASN A 643 27.04 -12.18 4.46
C ASN A 643 26.83 -11.36 3.18
N PRO A 644 27.88 -11.14 2.35
CA PRO A 644 27.73 -10.34 1.14
C PRO A 644 27.00 -11.08 0.01
N GLY A 645 26.92 -12.41 0.10
CA GLY A 645 26.43 -13.27 -0.98
C GLY A 645 27.31 -13.23 -2.25
N PRO A 646 27.00 -14.08 -3.25
CA PRO A 646 26.22 -15.31 -3.11
C PRO A 646 26.94 -16.36 -2.23
N ILE A 647 26.20 -17.35 -1.73
CA ILE A 647 26.69 -18.44 -0.87
C ILE A 647 26.62 -19.75 -1.68
N PRO A 648 27.73 -20.20 -2.27
CA PRO A 648 27.72 -21.38 -3.13
C PRO A 648 27.68 -22.68 -2.33
N VAL A 649 27.03 -23.69 -2.88
CA VAL A 649 27.02 -25.07 -2.41
C VAL A 649 27.60 -25.94 -3.51
N ASN A 650 28.72 -26.60 -3.23
CA ASN A 650 29.39 -27.49 -4.17
C ASN A 650 29.45 -28.89 -3.59
N THR A 651 29.09 -29.90 -4.38
CA THR A 651 29.26 -31.31 -4.02
C THR A 651 30.07 -32.05 -5.07
N THR A 652 30.83 -33.04 -4.63
CA THR A 652 31.56 -33.94 -5.51
C THR A 652 31.50 -35.38 -5.00
N ILE A 653 31.46 -36.32 -5.93
CA ILE A 653 31.51 -37.75 -5.68
C ILE A 653 32.49 -38.41 -6.67
N SER A 654 33.07 -39.54 -6.28
CA SER A 654 33.80 -40.43 -7.20
C SER A 654 33.80 -41.86 -6.66
N ALA A 655 33.90 -42.86 -7.53
CA ALA A 655 34.08 -44.26 -7.14
C ALA A 655 35.31 -44.90 -7.79
N GLY A 656 36.03 -45.74 -7.04
CA GLY A 656 37.26 -46.38 -7.53
C GLY A 656 37.06 -47.40 -8.65
N ASN A 657 35.82 -47.88 -8.84
CA ASN A 657 35.42 -48.80 -9.91
C ASN A 657 34.43 -48.17 -10.89
N GLU A 658 34.28 -46.85 -10.87
CA GLU A 658 33.46 -46.13 -11.84
C GLU A 658 33.97 -46.37 -13.27
N ASN A 659 33.07 -46.72 -14.17
CA ASN A 659 33.39 -47.06 -15.56
C ASN A 659 32.39 -46.48 -16.56
N ASN A 660 31.47 -45.66 -16.07
CA ASN A 660 30.52 -44.86 -16.81
C ASN A 660 30.44 -43.50 -16.10
N ASP A 661 30.34 -42.40 -16.84
CA ASP A 661 30.37 -41.01 -16.32
C ASP A 661 29.25 -40.23 -17.02
N VAL A 662 28.03 -40.76 -16.89
CA VAL A 662 26.83 -40.15 -17.47
C VAL A 662 26.16 -39.29 -16.41
N ALA A 663 26.12 -39.77 -15.16
CA ALA A 663 25.67 -38.98 -14.03
C ALA A 663 26.73 -37.92 -13.63
N PRO A 664 26.32 -36.70 -13.25
CA PRO A 664 27.27 -35.65 -12.93
C PRO A 664 27.98 -35.93 -11.61
N ASN A 665 29.30 -36.08 -11.68
CA ASN A 665 30.16 -36.29 -10.51
C ASN A 665 30.44 -35.03 -9.68
N THR A 666 29.97 -33.88 -10.15
CA THR A 666 30.03 -32.60 -9.44
C THR A 666 28.72 -31.85 -9.61
N ALA A 667 28.26 -31.17 -8.56
CA ALA A 667 27.09 -30.29 -8.65
C ALA A 667 27.35 -28.96 -7.93
N HIS A 668 26.69 -27.91 -8.42
CA HIS A 668 26.82 -26.54 -7.94
C HIS A 668 25.44 -25.87 -7.94
N ASP A 669 25.14 -25.17 -6.86
CA ASP A 669 24.04 -24.21 -6.76
C ASP A 669 24.42 -23.11 -5.75
N GLU A 670 23.73 -21.99 -5.72
CA GLU A 670 24.07 -20.90 -4.81
C GLU A 670 22.87 -20.11 -4.29
N THR A 671 23.03 -19.56 -3.09
CA THR A 671 22.06 -18.63 -2.51
C THR A 671 22.53 -17.20 -2.69
N VAL A 672 21.79 -16.41 -3.45
CA VAL A 672 21.93 -14.95 -3.52
C VAL A 672 21.30 -14.32 -2.27
N VAL A 673 21.95 -13.28 -1.75
CA VAL A 673 21.38 -12.49 -0.64
C VAL A 673 20.56 -11.36 -1.24
N ALA A 674 19.24 -11.42 -1.09
CA ALA A 674 18.31 -10.44 -1.63
C ALA A 674 18.51 -9.07 -0.98
N LYS A 675 18.54 -8.02 -1.80
CA LYS A 675 18.69 -6.62 -1.39
C LYS A 675 17.49 -5.79 -1.85
N PRO A 676 17.12 -4.75 -1.11
CA PRO A 676 16.01 -3.87 -1.49
C PRO A 676 16.34 -3.14 -2.79
N VAL A 677 15.32 -2.94 -3.62
CA VAL A 677 15.36 -2.04 -4.79
C VAL A 677 14.39 -0.90 -4.52
N ILE A 678 14.89 0.34 -4.52
CA ILE A 678 14.19 1.52 -4.01
C ILE A 678 14.00 2.54 -5.13
N SER A 679 12.74 2.87 -5.40
CA SER A 679 12.34 3.84 -6.41
C SER A 679 11.54 4.98 -5.77
N VAL A 680 11.91 6.23 -6.04
CA VAL A 680 11.30 7.42 -5.45
C VAL A 680 10.72 8.31 -6.54
N ALA A 681 9.51 8.81 -6.29
CA ALA A 681 8.82 9.76 -7.15
C ALA A 681 8.27 10.92 -6.33
N LYS A 682 8.27 12.11 -6.92
CA LYS A 682 7.71 13.33 -6.33
C LYS A 682 6.75 13.97 -7.32
N SER A 683 5.59 14.40 -6.83
CA SER A 683 4.59 15.13 -7.59
C SER A 683 4.07 16.33 -6.79
N ALA A 684 3.39 17.24 -7.50
CA ALA A 684 2.80 18.46 -6.94
C ALA A 684 1.35 18.65 -7.41
N ASN A 685 0.56 19.34 -6.60
CA ASN A 685 -0.74 19.89 -6.94
C ASN A 685 -0.78 21.38 -6.49
N PRO A 686 -0.90 22.36 -7.41
CA PRO A 686 -1.05 22.21 -8.87
C PRO A 686 0.10 21.42 -9.54
N ALA A 687 -0.17 20.81 -10.70
CA ALA A 687 0.81 19.96 -11.39
C ALA A 687 2.07 20.74 -11.81
N GLU A 688 3.22 20.06 -11.87
CA GLU A 688 4.51 20.65 -12.29
C GLU A 688 4.36 21.51 -13.56
N GLY A 689 5.04 22.66 -13.60
CA GLY A 689 4.99 23.61 -14.70
C GLY A 689 3.77 24.54 -14.68
N THR A 690 2.78 24.29 -13.83
CA THR A 690 1.64 25.20 -13.64
C THR A 690 2.12 26.49 -12.97
N ALA A 691 1.74 27.63 -13.52
CA ALA A 691 2.04 28.93 -12.94
C ALA A 691 1.28 29.16 -11.64
N VAL A 692 1.97 29.68 -10.64
CA VAL A 692 1.43 29.94 -9.28
C VAL A 692 1.61 31.40 -8.90
N ASN A 693 0.78 31.90 -8.00
CA ASN A 693 0.85 33.25 -7.46
C ASN A 693 1.43 33.24 -6.04
N VAL A 694 1.93 34.39 -5.58
CA VAL A 694 2.31 34.57 -4.17
C VAL A 694 1.08 34.37 -3.28
N GLY A 695 1.21 33.53 -2.26
CA GLY A 695 0.13 33.11 -1.37
C GLY A 695 -0.50 31.76 -1.71
N ASP A 696 -0.25 31.22 -2.91
CA ASP A 696 -0.78 29.91 -3.31
C ASP A 696 -0.19 28.78 -2.45
N LEU A 697 -1.01 27.75 -2.22
CA LEU A 697 -0.60 26.51 -1.57
C LEU A 697 -0.27 25.47 -2.65
N ILE A 698 0.91 24.87 -2.55
CA ILE A 698 1.31 23.71 -3.34
C ILE A 698 1.33 22.50 -2.41
N GLU A 699 0.57 21.48 -2.75
CA GLU A 699 0.60 20.18 -2.09
C GLU A 699 1.62 19.28 -2.81
N TYR A 700 2.58 18.74 -2.08
CA TYR A 700 3.57 17.80 -2.59
C TYR A 700 3.26 16.39 -2.11
N THR A 701 3.41 15.40 -3.00
CA THR A 701 3.37 13.98 -2.67
C THR A 701 4.71 13.35 -3.00
N ILE A 702 5.33 12.68 -2.04
CA ILE A 702 6.48 11.80 -2.27
C ILE A 702 5.99 10.35 -2.15
N ALA A 703 6.30 9.54 -3.16
CA ALA A 703 6.04 8.11 -3.18
C ALA A 703 7.37 7.35 -3.23
N VAL A 704 7.57 6.43 -2.28
CA VAL A 704 8.69 5.50 -2.27
C VAL A 704 8.15 4.10 -2.50
N ASN A 705 8.68 3.41 -3.51
CA ASN A 705 8.43 2.00 -3.76
C ASN A 705 9.67 1.19 -3.37
N ILE A 706 9.51 0.30 -2.40
CA ILE A 706 10.52 -0.68 -1.99
C ILE A 706 10.11 -2.02 -2.59
N SER A 707 11.02 -2.67 -3.31
CA SER A 707 10.82 -3.95 -3.97
C SER A 707 11.97 -4.92 -3.70
N ASN A 708 11.80 -6.19 -4.08
CA ASN A 708 12.74 -7.30 -3.91
C ASN A 708 13.00 -7.77 -2.46
N ALA A 709 13.34 -6.87 -1.54
CA ALA A 709 13.56 -7.19 -0.12
C ALA A 709 13.24 -5.98 0.79
N PRO A 710 13.03 -6.19 2.11
CA PRO A 710 12.95 -5.08 3.07
C PRO A 710 14.23 -4.23 3.09
N THR A 711 14.12 -2.96 3.49
CA THR A 711 15.30 -2.09 3.66
C THR A 711 16.26 -2.68 4.69
N THR A 712 17.57 -2.59 4.44
CA THR A 712 18.59 -3.09 5.39
C THR A 712 19.27 -1.95 6.17
N ALA A 713 19.02 -0.71 5.78
CA ALA A 713 19.45 0.50 6.46
C ALA A 713 18.31 1.54 6.46
N ILE A 714 18.48 2.62 7.22
CA ILE A 714 17.55 3.76 7.17
C ILE A 714 17.59 4.37 5.76
N LEU A 715 16.42 4.60 5.16
CA LEU A 715 16.26 5.38 3.94
C LEU A 715 15.94 6.82 4.35
N ASN A 716 16.84 7.75 4.04
CA ASN A 716 16.63 9.18 4.26
C ASN A 716 16.12 9.81 2.97
N LEU A 717 15.15 10.70 3.13
CA LEU A 717 14.62 11.56 2.08
C LEU A 717 14.91 12.99 2.49
N ASP A 718 16.00 13.56 1.95
CA ASP A 718 16.37 14.95 2.18
C ASP A 718 15.63 15.85 1.18
N ASP A 719 14.73 16.69 1.66
CA ASP A 719 13.80 17.43 0.81
C ASP A 719 14.01 18.94 0.89
N THR A 720 14.40 19.53 -0.24
CA THR A 720 14.85 20.92 -0.30
C THR A 720 13.86 21.77 -1.07
N LEU A 721 13.14 22.62 -0.34
CA LEU A 721 12.34 23.72 -0.89
C LEU A 721 13.26 24.86 -1.34
N SER A 722 13.06 25.38 -2.55
CA SER A 722 13.80 26.55 -3.04
C SER A 722 13.43 27.83 -2.27
N ALA A 723 14.22 28.88 -2.48
CA ALA A 723 13.81 30.22 -2.06
C ALA A 723 12.44 30.56 -2.65
N GLY A 724 11.59 31.21 -1.86
CA GLY A 724 10.21 31.56 -2.23
C GLY A 724 9.15 30.51 -1.89
N LEU A 725 9.53 29.40 -1.25
CA LEU A 725 8.60 28.46 -0.62
C LEU A 725 8.79 28.45 0.89
N THR A 726 7.67 28.44 1.62
CA THR A 726 7.65 28.20 3.07
C THR A 726 6.91 26.89 3.34
N PHE A 727 7.55 25.97 4.06
CA PHE A 727 6.92 24.72 4.47
C PHE A 727 5.66 24.97 5.31
N GLY A 728 4.59 24.26 4.99
CA GLY A 728 3.34 24.26 5.74
C GLY A 728 3.35 23.15 6.79
N SER A 729 2.64 22.07 6.53
CA SER A 729 2.58 20.90 7.42
C SER A 729 2.53 19.61 6.62
N VAL A 730 3.00 18.51 7.23
CA VAL A 730 2.72 17.16 6.75
C VAL A 730 1.22 16.89 6.95
N THR A 731 0.49 16.61 5.87
CA THR A 731 -0.95 16.31 5.89
C THR A 731 -1.22 14.82 5.94
N SER A 732 -0.30 13.99 5.45
CA SER A 732 -0.31 12.54 5.66
C SER A 732 1.10 11.94 5.57
N ALA A 733 1.36 10.91 6.37
CA ALA A 733 2.62 10.16 6.36
C ALA A 733 2.30 8.70 6.67
N HIS A 734 2.28 7.85 5.64
CA HIS A 734 1.80 6.48 5.75
C HIS A 734 2.69 5.48 4.98
N PRO A 735 2.69 4.21 5.39
CA PRO A 735 2.25 3.71 6.69
C PRO A 735 3.27 4.00 7.81
N SER A 736 4.51 4.40 7.48
CA SER A 736 5.64 4.32 8.42
C SER A 736 6.64 5.48 8.33
N PHE A 737 6.32 6.53 7.60
CA PHE A 737 7.22 7.68 7.48
C PHE A 737 7.38 8.39 8.82
N ASP A 738 8.64 8.56 9.25
CA ASP A 738 8.98 9.45 10.36
C ASP A 738 9.33 10.83 9.80
N CYS A 739 8.45 11.80 10.01
CA CYS A 739 8.59 13.18 9.58
C CYS A 739 8.24 14.11 10.76
N SER A 740 9.23 14.64 11.48
CA SER A 740 9.03 15.31 12.78
C SER A 740 8.81 16.83 12.69
N ALA A 741 8.09 17.32 11.67
CA ALA A 741 7.78 18.75 11.37
C ALA A 741 8.70 19.49 10.38
N ALA A 742 9.46 18.76 9.55
CA ALA A 742 10.22 19.28 8.41
C ALA A 742 9.95 18.41 7.17
N PRO A 743 10.26 18.87 5.93
CA PRO A 743 10.04 18.05 4.74
C PRO A 743 11.06 16.89 4.62
N ASP A 744 12.08 16.85 5.48
CA ASP A 744 12.98 15.71 5.63
C ASP A 744 12.26 14.55 6.33
N CYS A 745 12.21 13.41 5.65
CA CYS A 745 11.51 12.22 6.11
C CYS A 745 12.42 11.00 6.07
N SER A 746 12.13 10.00 6.88
CA SER A 746 12.87 8.73 6.83
C SER A 746 11.97 7.51 6.93
N LEU A 747 12.46 6.39 6.37
CA LEU A 747 11.92 5.06 6.61
C LEU A 747 12.99 4.22 7.33
N PRO A 748 12.63 3.52 8.42
CA PRO A 748 13.60 2.76 9.21
C PRO A 748 14.16 1.55 8.44
N ALA A 749 15.25 0.97 8.94
CA ALA A 749 15.70 -0.34 8.49
C ALA A 749 14.63 -1.41 8.81
N GLY A 750 14.47 -2.38 7.94
CA GLY A 750 13.43 -3.42 8.02
C GLY A 750 12.08 -3.01 7.42
N THR A 751 12.00 -1.84 6.78
CA THR A 751 10.79 -1.40 6.08
C THR A 751 10.47 -2.39 4.96
N ALA A 752 9.29 -3.00 5.01
CA ALA A 752 8.89 -4.08 4.11
C ALA A 752 8.73 -3.60 2.66
N VAL A 753 8.74 -4.54 1.72
CA VAL A 753 8.35 -4.30 0.31
C VAL A 753 6.94 -3.69 0.27
N GLY A 754 6.77 -2.63 -0.52
CA GLY A 754 5.52 -1.89 -0.59
C GLY A 754 5.71 -0.45 -1.07
N THR A 755 4.60 0.29 -1.10
CA THR A 755 4.58 1.71 -1.42
C THR A 755 4.31 2.53 -0.17
N TYR A 756 5.12 3.56 0.04
CA TYR A 756 5.08 4.46 1.17
C TYR A 756 4.87 5.87 0.63
N THR A 757 3.97 6.64 1.23
CA THR A 757 3.64 7.98 0.77
C THR A 757 3.68 9.01 1.89
N VAL A 758 4.25 10.17 1.60
CA VAL A 758 4.13 11.37 2.43
C VAL A 758 3.54 12.49 1.60
N VAL A 759 2.56 13.20 2.17
CA VAL A 759 1.92 14.37 1.59
C VAL A 759 2.13 15.54 2.55
N TYR A 760 2.57 16.67 2.01
CA TYR A 760 2.74 17.90 2.78
C TYR A 760 2.49 19.12 1.91
N THR A 761 2.34 20.28 2.54
CA THR A 761 2.06 21.53 1.82
C THR A 761 3.22 22.52 1.95
N ALA A 762 3.36 23.42 0.96
CA ALA A 762 4.19 24.60 1.04
C ALA A 762 3.45 25.81 0.45
N THR A 763 3.69 27.00 1.00
CA THR A 763 3.12 28.25 0.51
C THR A 763 4.15 29.03 -0.29
N VAL A 764 3.72 29.60 -1.43
CA VAL A 764 4.55 30.50 -2.25
C VAL A 764 4.66 31.86 -1.55
N THR A 765 5.86 32.28 -1.18
CA THR A 765 6.11 33.50 -0.38
C THR A 765 7.09 34.47 -1.01
N GLY A 766 7.74 34.12 -2.12
CA GLY A 766 8.82 34.93 -2.73
C GLY A 766 8.48 35.49 -4.11
N THR A 767 9.27 36.47 -4.53
CA THR A 767 9.23 37.09 -5.87
C THR A 767 10.21 36.44 -6.86
N ALA A 768 10.70 35.24 -6.57
CA ALA A 768 11.51 34.49 -7.53
C ALA A 768 10.65 34.12 -8.75
N SER A 769 11.21 34.17 -9.95
CA SER A 769 10.48 33.85 -11.20
C SER A 769 10.05 32.39 -11.30
N SER A 770 10.65 31.51 -10.49
CA SER A 770 10.20 30.15 -10.29
C SER A 770 10.50 29.67 -8.87
N VAL A 771 9.71 28.71 -8.42
CA VAL A 771 9.96 27.93 -7.21
C VAL A 771 10.13 26.46 -7.58
N SER A 772 11.00 25.76 -6.86
CA SER A 772 11.26 24.35 -7.07
C SER A 772 11.36 23.60 -5.76
N ASN A 773 11.17 22.29 -5.83
CA ASN A 773 11.26 21.41 -4.70
C ASN A 773 11.94 20.10 -5.13
N VAL A 774 13.02 19.73 -4.46
CA VAL A 774 13.89 18.62 -4.88
C VAL A 774 14.12 17.68 -3.72
N ILE A 775 13.80 16.39 -3.94
CA ILE A 775 14.07 15.32 -2.99
C ILE A 775 15.33 14.55 -3.38
N VAL A 776 16.19 14.24 -2.41
CA VAL A 776 17.38 13.41 -2.59
C VAL A 776 17.28 12.18 -1.68
N PRO A 777 16.98 10.99 -2.25
CA PRO A 777 16.92 9.77 -1.46
C PRO A 777 18.32 9.19 -1.23
N THR A 778 18.63 8.77 -0.01
CA THR A 778 19.91 8.11 0.33
C THR A 778 19.73 6.96 1.32
N GLY A 779 20.59 5.94 1.25
CA GLY A 779 20.56 4.80 2.19
C GLY A 779 19.60 3.68 1.76
N GLY A 780 18.84 3.12 2.70
CA GLY A 780 17.87 2.05 2.46
C GLY A 780 18.45 0.66 2.19
N GLY A 781 19.73 0.55 1.81
CA GLY A 781 20.41 -0.71 1.56
C GLY A 781 20.31 -1.24 0.14
N ASP A 782 19.86 -0.39 -0.78
CA ASP A 782 19.87 -0.66 -2.23
C ASP A 782 21.32 -0.72 -2.73
N GLU A 783 21.65 -1.70 -3.56
CA GLU A 783 23.01 -1.89 -4.08
C GLU A 783 23.42 -0.89 -5.14
N ASP A 784 22.47 -0.47 -5.98
CA ASP A 784 22.66 0.59 -6.97
C ASP A 784 22.35 1.97 -6.36
N GLY A 785 21.72 1.97 -5.19
CA GLY A 785 21.27 3.14 -4.45
C GLY A 785 19.85 3.56 -4.83
N PRO A 786 19.10 4.20 -3.91
CA PRO A 786 17.74 4.66 -4.18
C PRO A 786 17.68 5.56 -5.42
N ALA A 787 16.82 5.21 -6.39
CA ALA A 787 16.75 5.88 -7.67
C ALA A 787 15.47 6.72 -7.81
N CYS A 788 15.60 7.88 -8.46
CA CYS A 788 14.47 8.69 -8.86
C CYS A 788 13.80 8.12 -10.11
N ASN A 789 12.49 7.91 -10.07
CA ASN A 789 11.73 7.35 -11.18
C ASN A 789 11.27 8.44 -12.16
N PRO A 790 11.90 8.61 -13.34
CA PRO A 790 11.54 9.68 -14.26
C PRO A 790 10.15 9.48 -14.88
N ALA A 791 9.70 8.22 -15.02
CA ALA A 791 8.39 7.90 -15.57
C ALA A 791 7.23 8.27 -14.63
N ALA A 792 7.52 8.51 -13.35
CA ALA A 792 6.54 8.85 -12.32
C ALA A 792 6.70 10.29 -11.78
N GLY A 793 7.37 11.18 -12.52
CA GLY A 793 7.57 12.59 -12.13
C GLY A 793 8.99 12.91 -11.61
N GLY A 794 9.87 11.92 -11.47
CA GLY A 794 11.23 12.14 -10.97
C GLY A 794 11.26 12.55 -9.50
N CYS A 795 12.32 13.25 -9.09
CA CYS A 795 12.50 13.73 -7.71
C CYS A 795 12.48 15.25 -7.59
N SER A 796 11.91 15.94 -8.57
CA SER A 796 11.96 17.40 -8.66
C SER A 796 10.63 17.88 -9.21
N THR A 797 10.17 19.01 -8.70
CA THR A 797 9.05 19.76 -9.28
C THR A 797 9.44 21.22 -9.40
N GLN A 798 9.01 21.90 -10.47
CA GLN A 798 9.20 23.33 -10.66
C GLN A 798 7.91 24.02 -11.09
N HIS A 799 7.68 25.23 -10.57
CA HIS A 799 6.54 26.08 -10.93
C HIS A 799 7.03 27.50 -11.28
N PRO A 800 6.63 28.07 -12.43
CA PRO A 800 6.82 29.49 -12.66
C PRO A 800 5.94 30.30 -11.71
N VAL A 801 6.44 31.42 -11.21
CA VAL A 801 5.66 32.35 -10.36
C VAL A 801 5.20 33.51 -11.23
N ASN A 802 3.91 33.81 -11.18
CA ASN A 802 3.36 35.00 -11.82
C ASN A 802 3.82 36.24 -11.05
N LEU A 803 4.44 37.18 -11.76
CA LEU A 803 5.00 38.40 -11.17
C LEU A 803 4.51 39.65 -11.93
N PRO A 804 4.36 40.79 -11.25
CA PRO A 804 4.22 42.09 -11.91
C PRO A 804 5.48 42.43 -12.72
N ASN A 805 5.32 43.24 -13.76
CA ASN A 805 6.44 43.78 -14.56
C ASN A 805 6.12 45.24 -14.89
N LEU A 806 6.70 46.17 -14.14
CA LEU A 806 6.46 47.59 -14.24
C LEU A 806 7.43 48.24 -15.24
N SER A 807 6.87 48.84 -16.29
CA SER A 807 7.64 49.66 -17.23
C SER A 807 7.36 51.14 -17.01
N ILE A 808 8.41 51.94 -16.80
CA ILE A 808 8.30 53.40 -16.71
C ILE A 808 8.77 54.09 -18.01
N GLY A 809 8.01 55.10 -18.43
CA GLY A 809 8.31 55.97 -19.56
C GLY A 809 8.33 57.43 -19.15
N LYS A 810 9.08 58.24 -19.88
CA LYS A 810 9.14 59.69 -19.70
C LYS A 810 9.20 60.38 -21.05
N THR A 811 8.41 61.43 -21.20
CA THR A 811 8.40 62.27 -22.41
C THR A 811 8.40 63.75 -22.06
N GLY A 812 8.92 64.56 -22.97
CA GLY A 812 8.99 66.01 -22.88
C GLY A 812 9.35 66.60 -24.24
N PRO A 813 9.30 67.93 -24.41
CA PRO A 813 9.61 68.55 -25.68
C PRO A 813 11.11 68.48 -25.99
N ALA A 814 11.45 68.37 -27.28
CA ALA A 814 12.84 68.44 -27.74
C ALA A 814 13.44 69.86 -27.58
N THR A 815 12.60 70.89 -27.55
CA THR A 815 12.99 72.29 -27.36
C THR A 815 12.03 73.02 -26.43
N ALA A 816 12.56 73.88 -25.56
CA ALA A 816 11.79 74.75 -24.68
C ALA A 816 12.38 76.16 -24.63
N GLN A 817 11.59 77.15 -24.22
CA GLN A 817 12.04 78.53 -24.10
C GLN A 817 12.05 78.97 -22.63
N VAL A 818 13.03 79.82 -22.30
CA VAL A 818 13.11 80.44 -20.97
C VAL A 818 11.80 81.17 -20.63
N GLY A 819 11.27 80.90 -19.44
CA GLY A 819 10.03 81.50 -18.94
C GLY A 819 8.74 80.91 -19.51
N VAL A 820 8.79 79.95 -20.43
CA VAL A 820 7.61 79.26 -20.99
C VAL A 820 7.46 77.89 -20.32
N PRO A 821 6.34 77.61 -19.63
CA PRO A 821 6.14 76.31 -18.98
C PRO A 821 5.98 75.20 -20.02
N TYR A 822 6.49 74.02 -19.69
CA TYR A 822 6.24 72.77 -20.41
C TYR A 822 6.05 71.62 -19.41
N ASN A 823 5.61 70.47 -19.90
CA ASN A 823 5.36 69.30 -19.07
C ASN A 823 6.36 68.19 -19.35
N TYR A 824 6.81 67.54 -18.29
CA TYR A 824 7.23 66.14 -18.38
C TYR A 824 6.01 65.25 -18.15
N THR A 825 5.83 64.25 -19.01
CA THR A 825 4.80 63.22 -18.82
C THR A 825 5.49 61.90 -18.47
N LEU A 826 5.26 61.41 -17.26
CA LEU A 826 5.66 60.10 -16.80
C LEU A 826 4.52 59.11 -17.09
N THR A 827 4.87 57.89 -17.50
CA THR A 827 3.93 56.80 -17.71
C THR A 827 4.42 55.57 -16.97
N ILE A 828 3.54 54.84 -16.30
CA ILE A 828 3.85 53.53 -15.72
C ILE A 828 2.77 52.53 -16.12
N ALA A 829 3.18 51.30 -16.41
CA ALA A 829 2.28 50.22 -16.81
C ALA A 829 2.77 48.89 -16.22
N ASN A 830 1.85 48.01 -15.84
CA ASN A 830 2.14 46.63 -15.47
C ASN A 830 1.95 45.72 -16.70
N ASN A 831 3.04 45.20 -17.25
CA ASN A 831 3.07 44.26 -18.36
C ASN A 831 3.28 42.80 -17.88
N GLY A 832 3.17 42.57 -16.57
CA GLY A 832 3.43 41.29 -15.93
C GLY A 832 2.27 40.30 -16.06
N ALA A 833 2.43 39.17 -15.39
CA ALA A 833 1.44 38.10 -15.30
C ALA A 833 0.74 38.05 -13.92
N ALA A 834 1.07 38.97 -13.01
CA ALA A 834 0.40 39.18 -11.72
C ALA A 834 0.08 40.67 -11.51
N ASP A 835 -0.98 40.93 -10.74
CA ASP A 835 -1.33 42.27 -10.26
C ASP A 835 -0.25 42.82 -9.33
N ALA A 836 -0.08 44.15 -9.30
CA ALA A 836 0.84 44.78 -8.37
C ALA A 836 0.46 44.44 -6.91
N SER A 837 1.41 43.93 -6.12
CA SER A 837 1.15 43.48 -4.75
C SER A 837 1.33 44.57 -3.69
N ALA A 838 1.83 45.74 -4.09
CA ALA A 838 2.02 46.93 -3.27
C ALA A 838 2.00 48.18 -4.15
N ASP A 839 1.93 49.36 -3.53
CA ASP A 839 2.02 50.62 -4.27
C ASP A 839 3.41 50.78 -4.92
N ALA A 840 3.44 51.45 -6.08
CA ALA A 840 4.69 51.83 -6.74
C ALA A 840 5.03 53.28 -6.42
N LEU A 841 6.32 53.55 -6.17
CA LEU A 841 6.86 54.89 -5.94
C LEU A 841 7.72 55.31 -7.13
N ILE A 842 7.30 56.36 -7.82
CA ILE A 842 8.04 56.99 -8.91
C ILE A 842 8.84 58.17 -8.36
N THR A 843 10.15 58.19 -8.62
CA THR A 843 11.08 59.26 -8.23
C THR A 843 11.67 59.94 -9.45
N ASP A 844 11.55 61.27 -9.52
CA ASP A 844 12.06 62.12 -10.62
C ASP A 844 12.79 63.33 -10.03
N THR A 845 14.10 63.43 -10.25
CA THR A 845 14.88 64.58 -9.80
C THR A 845 14.97 65.62 -10.92
N ILE A 846 14.12 66.63 -10.84
CA ILE A 846 13.99 67.67 -11.85
C ILE A 846 15.29 68.50 -11.93
N PRO A 847 15.91 68.65 -13.12
CA PRO A 847 17.16 69.38 -13.27
C PRO A 847 17.15 70.79 -12.69
N ALA A 848 18.26 71.19 -12.05
CA ALA A 848 18.41 72.53 -11.51
C ALA A 848 18.27 73.58 -12.61
N GLY A 849 17.61 74.71 -12.30
CA GLY A 849 17.30 75.75 -13.27
C GLY A 849 15.94 75.59 -13.95
N LEU A 850 15.21 74.49 -13.70
CA LEU A 850 13.78 74.38 -13.95
C LEU A 850 13.00 74.65 -12.65
N THR A 851 12.01 75.54 -12.68
CA THR A 851 11.06 75.71 -11.57
C THR A 851 9.91 74.72 -11.71
N ILE A 852 9.66 73.91 -10.69
CA ILE A 852 8.54 72.96 -10.64
C ILE A 852 7.23 73.72 -10.40
N GLY A 853 6.20 73.42 -11.18
CA GLY A 853 4.85 73.99 -11.04
C GLY A 853 4.01 73.24 -10.00
N THR A 854 2.69 73.40 -10.06
CA THR A 854 1.76 72.66 -9.20
C THR A 854 1.81 71.17 -9.54
N LEU A 855 2.17 70.33 -8.57
CA LEU A 855 2.19 68.88 -8.74
C LEU A 855 0.76 68.30 -8.76
N PRO A 856 0.53 67.22 -9.53
CA PRO A 856 -0.74 66.50 -9.53
C PRO A 856 -0.97 65.77 -8.19
N ALA A 857 -2.21 65.31 -7.96
CA ALA A 857 -2.54 64.51 -6.79
C ALA A 857 -1.69 63.22 -6.76
N GLY A 858 -1.27 62.80 -5.56
CA GLY A 858 -0.38 61.65 -5.37
C GLY A 858 1.11 61.97 -5.52
N CYS A 859 1.49 63.19 -5.93
CA CYS A 859 2.88 63.62 -6.05
C CYS A 859 3.26 64.71 -5.04
N VAL A 860 4.47 64.61 -4.48
CA VAL A 860 5.03 65.57 -3.51
C VAL A 860 6.49 65.87 -3.81
N LEU A 861 7.02 66.96 -3.23
CA LEU A 861 8.47 67.19 -3.18
C LEU A 861 9.02 66.56 -1.91
N ASN A 862 10.00 65.67 -2.05
CA ASN A 862 10.62 65.00 -0.92
C ASN A 862 12.16 65.09 -0.99
N PRO A 863 12.82 65.84 -0.07
CA PRO A 863 12.23 66.64 1.00
C PRO A 863 11.49 67.89 0.47
N PRO A 864 10.65 68.55 1.29
CA PRO A 864 9.95 69.77 0.88
C PRO A 864 10.91 70.84 0.36
N ALA A 865 10.53 71.52 -0.72
CA ALA A 865 11.34 72.50 -1.46
C ALA A 865 12.63 71.96 -2.12
N SER A 866 12.74 70.64 -2.31
CA SER A 866 13.75 70.03 -3.18
C SER A 866 13.34 70.05 -4.66
N GLN A 867 14.19 69.50 -5.52
CA GLN A 867 13.88 69.21 -6.92
C GLN A 867 13.43 67.76 -7.16
N THR A 868 13.31 66.95 -6.11
CA THR A 868 12.95 65.55 -6.20
C THR A 868 11.45 65.42 -6.03
N VAL A 869 10.78 65.03 -7.12
CA VAL A 869 9.36 64.71 -7.16
C VAL A 869 9.20 63.22 -6.88
N GLU A 870 8.40 62.89 -5.88
CA GLU A 870 7.99 61.53 -5.57
C GLU A 870 6.49 61.39 -5.78
N CYS A 871 6.07 60.39 -6.54
CA CYS A 871 4.67 60.10 -6.85
C CYS A 871 4.32 58.67 -6.48
N THR A 872 3.28 58.48 -5.67
CA THR A 872 2.74 57.15 -5.35
C THR A 872 1.66 56.77 -6.35
N VAL A 873 1.80 55.59 -6.95
CA VAL A 873 0.79 54.94 -7.80
C VAL A 873 0.26 53.74 -7.02
N LEU A 874 -1.06 53.68 -6.84
CA LEU A 874 -1.68 52.65 -6.01
C LEU A 874 -1.61 51.29 -6.72
N ALA A 875 -1.48 50.22 -5.93
CA ALA A 875 -1.51 48.85 -6.45
C ALA A 875 -2.75 48.56 -7.32
N ALA A 876 -3.91 49.11 -6.90
CA ALA A 876 -5.19 48.95 -7.57
C ALA A 876 -5.31 49.70 -8.91
N ASP A 877 -4.32 50.53 -9.27
CA ASP A 877 -4.23 51.18 -10.59
C ASP A 877 -3.19 50.47 -11.50
N LEU A 878 -2.66 49.33 -11.05
CA LEU A 878 -1.62 48.53 -11.69
C LEU A 878 -1.98 47.03 -11.70
N GLU A 879 -3.27 46.71 -11.80
CA GLU A 879 -3.74 45.34 -12.05
C GLU A 879 -3.42 44.92 -13.49
N ILE A 880 -3.40 43.62 -13.77
CA ILE A 880 -3.12 43.12 -15.11
C ILE A 880 -4.17 43.64 -16.10
N GLY A 881 -3.70 44.27 -17.17
CA GLY A 881 -4.56 44.78 -18.23
C GLY A 881 -5.14 46.16 -17.94
N ASP A 882 -4.79 46.78 -16.80
CA ASP A 882 -5.11 48.18 -16.55
C ASP A 882 -4.47 49.11 -17.59
N PRO A 883 -5.14 50.25 -17.88
CA PRO A 883 -4.57 51.26 -18.76
C PRO A 883 -3.32 51.89 -18.13
N VAL A 884 -2.39 52.32 -18.99
CA VAL A 884 -1.17 53.03 -18.58
C VAL A 884 -1.50 54.25 -17.72
N VAL A 885 -0.94 54.33 -16.52
CA VAL A 885 -1.07 55.48 -15.61
C VAL A 885 -0.19 56.62 -16.11
N SER A 886 -0.73 57.83 -16.21
CA SER A 886 -0.01 59.00 -16.73
C SER A 886 0.03 60.15 -15.71
N ILE A 887 1.24 60.61 -15.40
CA ILE A 887 1.52 61.68 -14.43
C ILE A 887 2.20 62.85 -15.16
N VAL A 888 1.67 64.05 -14.96
CA VAL A 888 2.16 65.25 -15.64
C VAL A 888 2.85 66.18 -14.64
N ILE A 889 4.14 66.43 -14.82
CA ILE A 889 4.96 67.33 -14.00
C ILE A 889 5.23 68.62 -14.79
N PRO A 890 4.58 69.75 -14.45
CA PRO A 890 4.84 71.03 -15.10
C PRO A 890 6.16 71.64 -14.59
N VAL A 891 6.97 72.16 -15.51
CA VAL A 891 8.24 72.84 -15.23
C VAL A 891 8.39 74.09 -16.07
N THR A 892 9.14 75.08 -15.59
CA THR A 892 9.47 76.30 -16.37
C THR A 892 10.97 76.55 -16.35
N PRO A 893 11.65 76.69 -17.51
CA PRO A 893 13.06 77.03 -17.52
C PRO A 893 13.33 78.45 -17.02
N THR A 894 14.30 78.58 -16.14
CA THR A 894 14.85 79.86 -15.71
C THR A 894 15.91 80.37 -16.69
N VAL A 895 16.27 81.64 -16.57
CA VAL A 895 17.35 82.28 -17.35
C VAL A 895 18.70 81.56 -17.22
N ALA A 896 18.92 80.80 -16.15
CA ALA A 896 20.16 80.06 -15.91
C ALA A 896 20.43 78.95 -16.94
N LEU A 897 19.38 78.47 -17.63
CA LEU A 897 19.47 77.40 -18.63
C LEU A 897 19.53 77.91 -20.08
N SER A 898 19.57 79.22 -20.30
CA SER A 898 19.66 79.78 -21.66
C SER A 898 20.93 79.31 -22.39
N GLY A 899 20.75 78.67 -23.55
CA GLY A 899 21.84 78.12 -24.35
C GLY A 899 22.34 76.75 -23.91
N SER A 900 21.59 76.03 -23.06
CA SER A 900 21.95 74.70 -22.53
C SER A 900 20.96 73.62 -22.94
N THR A 901 21.34 72.36 -22.76
CA THR A 901 20.43 71.20 -22.83
C THR A 901 20.26 70.66 -21.42
N VAL A 902 19.01 70.42 -21.01
CA VAL A 902 18.70 69.71 -19.77
C VAL A 902 18.29 68.27 -20.06
N SER A 903 18.91 67.33 -19.37
CA SER A 903 18.60 65.90 -19.42
C SER A 903 17.82 65.50 -18.18
N ASN A 904 16.75 64.73 -18.32
CA ASN A 904 15.98 64.24 -17.18
C ASN A 904 15.57 62.76 -17.35
N THR A 905 15.58 62.01 -16.25
CA THR A 905 15.11 60.62 -16.13
C THR A 905 14.21 60.51 -14.91
N ALA A 906 13.32 59.52 -14.91
CA ALA A 906 12.54 59.11 -13.75
C ALA A 906 12.76 57.63 -13.48
N SER A 907 12.61 57.21 -12.23
CA SER A 907 12.74 55.83 -11.79
C SER A 907 11.47 55.37 -11.07
N ALA A 908 11.11 54.10 -11.21
CA ALA A 908 10.03 53.45 -10.45
C ALA A 908 10.63 52.43 -9.47
N THR A 909 9.99 52.30 -8.31
CA THR A 909 10.31 51.28 -7.30
C THR A 909 9.02 50.71 -6.70
N GLY A 910 9.06 49.48 -6.19
CA GLY A 910 7.91 48.85 -5.52
C GLY A 910 6.99 48.11 -6.49
N GLY A 911 5.69 48.08 -6.22
CA GLY A 911 4.73 47.37 -7.07
C GLY A 911 4.73 45.83 -6.95
N GLY A 912 5.68 45.25 -6.22
CA GLY A 912 5.88 43.80 -6.20
C GLY A 912 6.66 43.26 -7.40
N ASP A 913 7.15 44.13 -8.29
CA ASP A 913 8.04 43.77 -9.39
C ASP A 913 9.47 43.59 -8.87
N PRO A 914 10.07 42.39 -8.94
CA PRO A 914 11.46 42.16 -8.52
C PRO A 914 12.48 42.92 -9.38
N ASP A 915 12.15 43.32 -10.60
CA ASP A 915 13.01 44.13 -11.46
C ASP A 915 12.94 45.63 -11.11
N CYS A 916 11.99 46.07 -10.27
CA CYS A 916 11.88 47.44 -9.76
C CYS A 916 12.09 47.52 -8.22
N ALA A 917 13.04 46.76 -7.69
CA ALA A 917 13.23 46.63 -6.24
C ALA A 917 13.83 47.88 -5.58
N ALA A 918 14.67 48.64 -6.29
CA ALA A 918 15.37 49.81 -5.79
C ALA A 918 15.45 50.96 -6.83
N VAL A 919 15.74 52.16 -6.32
CA VAL A 919 15.82 53.38 -7.14
C VAL A 919 16.91 53.22 -8.19
N GLY A 920 16.52 53.30 -9.46
CA GLY A 920 17.42 53.14 -10.62
C GLY A 920 17.29 51.80 -11.35
N ASP A 921 16.56 50.82 -10.79
CA ASP A 921 16.38 49.52 -11.45
C ASP A 921 15.43 49.63 -12.65
N CYS A 922 14.30 50.32 -12.45
CA CYS A 922 13.34 50.66 -13.50
C CYS A 922 13.45 52.14 -13.85
N GLU A 923 14.29 52.48 -14.83
CA GLU A 923 14.48 53.85 -15.31
C GLU A 923 13.82 54.12 -16.66
N SER A 924 13.27 55.32 -16.79
CA SER A 924 12.77 55.82 -18.06
C SER A 924 13.93 56.19 -18.99
N PRO A 925 13.75 56.13 -20.32
CA PRO A 925 14.68 56.75 -21.26
C PRO A 925 14.97 58.23 -20.93
N THR A 926 16.21 58.67 -21.13
CA THR A 926 16.59 60.08 -20.91
C THR A 926 15.87 61.00 -21.88
N VAL A 927 15.28 62.08 -21.35
CA VAL A 927 14.68 63.14 -22.14
C VAL A 927 15.58 64.36 -22.12
N ASP A 928 16.12 64.70 -23.30
CA ASP A 928 16.92 65.91 -23.52
C ASP A 928 16.04 67.03 -24.09
N THR A 929 16.03 68.16 -23.39
CA THR A 929 15.34 69.38 -23.82
C THR A 929 16.35 70.49 -24.05
N ASN A 930 16.49 70.92 -25.31
CA ASN A 930 17.36 72.03 -25.68
C ASN A 930 16.67 73.37 -25.39
N ILE A 931 17.35 74.26 -24.68
CA ILE A 931 16.87 75.60 -24.34
C ILE A 931 17.76 76.60 -25.08
N PRO A 932 17.43 76.96 -26.34
CA PRO A 932 18.30 77.80 -27.15
C PRO A 932 18.43 79.21 -26.57
N ALA A 933 19.64 79.77 -26.68
CA ALA A 933 19.84 81.18 -26.37
C ALA A 933 19.10 82.05 -27.40
N PRO A 934 18.49 83.17 -27.00
CA PRO A 934 17.87 84.09 -27.94
C PRO A 934 18.92 84.68 -28.88
N THR A 935 18.77 84.45 -30.19
CA THR A 935 19.61 85.07 -31.22
C THR A 935 19.09 86.47 -31.54
N VAL A 936 19.88 87.49 -31.21
CA VAL A 936 19.61 88.88 -31.60
C VAL A 936 20.51 89.24 -32.78
N THR A 937 19.95 89.32 -33.97
CA THR A 937 20.65 89.79 -35.17
C THR A 937 20.45 91.28 -35.35
N ILE A 938 21.53 92.05 -35.24
CA ILE A 938 21.53 93.48 -35.54
C ILE A 938 21.91 93.66 -37.01
N VAL A 939 21.00 94.20 -37.81
CA VAL A 939 21.28 94.55 -39.21
C VAL A 939 21.47 96.06 -39.29
N LYS A 940 22.63 96.50 -39.80
CA LYS A 940 22.91 97.91 -40.07
C LYS A 940 22.91 98.13 -41.59
N SER A 941 21.93 98.85 -42.08
CA SER A 941 21.89 99.35 -43.47
C SER A 941 22.34 100.80 -43.51
N ALA A 942 22.80 101.27 -44.68
CA ALA A 942 23.09 102.67 -44.94
C ALA A 942 22.41 103.10 -46.25
N ASN A 943 22.00 104.36 -46.36
CA ASN A 943 21.51 104.97 -47.60
C ASN A 943 22.33 106.24 -47.94
N PRO A 944 22.96 106.31 -49.14
CA PRO A 944 22.99 105.26 -50.16
C PRO A 944 23.85 104.07 -49.73
N ALA A 945 23.56 102.90 -50.33
CA ALA A 945 24.06 101.61 -49.87
C ALA A 945 25.60 101.60 -49.74
N SER A 946 26.11 100.96 -48.69
CA SER A 946 27.55 100.87 -48.44
C SER A 946 28.30 100.43 -49.71
N GLY A 947 29.21 101.28 -50.20
CA GLY A 947 29.95 101.08 -51.45
C GLY A 947 29.53 101.99 -52.62
N THR A 948 28.44 102.75 -52.49
CA THR A 948 28.09 103.77 -53.50
C THR A 948 28.89 105.06 -53.32
N SER A 949 29.35 105.65 -54.42
CA SER A 949 30.02 106.95 -54.45
C SER A 949 29.07 108.06 -53.97
N VAL A 950 29.48 108.81 -52.96
CA VAL A 950 28.75 109.99 -52.45
C VAL A 950 29.51 111.27 -52.78
N THR A 951 28.78 112.38 -52.88
CA THR A 951 29.37 113.71 -53.07
C THR A 951 29.62 114.42 -51.74
N ALA A 952 30.58 115.33 -51.72
CA ALA A 952 30.93 116.09 -50.52
C ALA A 952 29.71 116.91 -50.02
N GLY A 953 29.28 116.63 -48.78
CA GLY A 953 28.10 117.24 -48.15
C GLY A 953 26.83 116.39 -48.21
N GLN A 954 26.82 115.24 -48.89
CA GLN A 954 25.67 114.33 -48.89
C GLN A 954 25.53 113.61 -47.53
N PRO A 955 24.36 113.70 -46.85
CA PRO A 955 24.13 112.93 -45.64
C PRO A 955 24.00 111.44 -45.97
N ILE A 956 24.71 110.60 -45.21
CA ILE A 956 24.58 109.14 -45.21
C ILE A 956 23.92 108.76 -43.89
N THR A 957 22.82 108.03 -43.96
CA THR A 957 22.11 107.50 -42.78
C THR A 957 22.05 106.00 -42.80
#